data_AF-Q7WX28-F1
#
_entry.id   AF-Q7WX28-F1
#
_cell.length_a   1.000
_cell.length_b   1.000
_cell.length_c   1.000
_cell.angle_alpha   90.00
_cell.angle_beta   90.00
_cell.angle_gamma   90.00
#
_symmetry.space_group_name_H-M   'P 1'
#
loop_
_entity.id
_entity.type
_entity.pdbx_description
1 polymer ?
#
loop_
_entity_poly.entity_id
_entity_poly.type
_entity_poly.pdbx_seq_one_letter_code
_entity_poly.pdbx_strand_id
1 'polypeptide(L)'
;MSNTWYAPLRALVSLGSQAEKIAHQGELHAARQRHLSQFFTPDAIARLMWGAVTHWQPNRKVSILDNSVGSARLLQFADPGTHSLYGVDVHQPTIEAVQHAIEAAGFDGSFRHAGMEEIHPTRFDVALINPPFSIHLESPHLKPYDCTTWGRFGANTSALSHEYGLYQALDAAQIVVALLPTTFVDKFAGLVIGHGEPFADAARRVVGVFDLPTSAFREEGAEVRTSIAVFARYRMRARDFVRQAVSDLAEPLPALELQAEDRLYGEPRLGHQLLDDEGPAITRPVTSQKRVRISHDGRRIVLGFECGFVEAMVLNRVLERRIVSLEGQRLPRGFRYAGTGRLDLEAYLVQPDPIGALGTLVAMVKSAGGEPEFAPGFLEHFRQRLRRSMRQALPLRHAVWTTGVGAADTIVGTATKTHLVDSSVWGGPVIKAGQTVRFDRQPDGRYQYTVRDKCYVVSLDEITTRYSVEKSAQAWEIVHEGMAVRYPGQAERLRKRLLALGIDRWLDWQFQQEDLVELLLKPNGAVAAWEQGCGKSRLAAGLILLSGVKHGLIVVEARLIAEMRAELEQVMPASDVHVIQSPEDLVHLGRLNLIAYERLRMPVDRQASRRVTYAHRLRRRIGLLVADEGERLSNPASDQSRALWQLSAKRRYILTGSPIASYPRDIFGLIAFTGGDGTAAQPYGYRRGYLEANWLASVQHAERGIDRFRSDFVVLEWVTWEFAESLQDGAKREVPKIGNLPRYRQMLAPHVKRRLVCEPDVARFIRIAPPAVEVVETDWDPAHLSFYLRTADEFAQWYRDVRKVEGKSNNLIAILARIRAVHFAANYPQHGVDGVGALGQLTSKQRAVIERLEAIAGEGKQAILFAENPGVINLIASQLKAKGVETVPFHGGIPIAKRVADKDKRFVGGTATGLLCTKASGRAGYNLPNADYVLFYDRSWTWRIEYQAMRRALRWNRKGQLKVVYFHLPGSLDIYQDQMVAHKRDAMEAGLDWATPELEDEAFLHMDTLLDEFVDDLAKLHGRKARDQRELLKEAA
;
A
#
# COMPACT_ATOMS: atom_id res chain seq x y z
N MET A 1 -15.16 56.78 33.69
CA MET A 1 -15.90 55.96 34.67
C MET A 1 -15.97 54.56 34.11
N SER A 2 -15.30 53.64 34.79
CA SER A 2 -14.96 52.29 34.35
C SER A 2 -16.17 51.37 34.40
N ASN A 3 -16.64 50.88 33.25
CA ASN A 3 -17.29 49.57 33.19
C ASN A 3 -16.18 48.52 33.32
N THR A 4 -15.60 48.37 34.51
CA THR A 4 -14.71 47.24 34.79
C THR A 4 -15.61 46.03 34.94
N TRP A 5 -15.65 45.18 33.92
CA TRP A 5 -16.27 43.86 33.99
C TRP A 5 -15.82 43.05 35.21
N TYR A 6 -14.67 43.40 35.77
CA TYR A 6 -14.08 42.85 36.98
C TYR A 6 -14.80 43.22 38.29
N ALA A 7 -15.66 44.25 38.32
CA ALA A 7 -16.31 44.72 39.55
C ALA A 7 -17.02 43.61 40.37
N PRO A 8 -17.74 42.64 39.76
CA PRO A 8 -18.35 41.52 40.49
C PRO A 8 -17.34 40.58 41.15
N LEU A 9 -16.12 40.47 40.62
CA LEU A 9 -15.07 39.59 41.13
C LEU A 9 -14.29 40.20 42.31
N ARG A 10 -14.45 41.50 42.58
CA ARG A 10 -13.79 42.18 43.71
C ARG A 10 -14.26 41.70 45.08
N ALA A 11 -15.45 41.08 45.15
CA ALA A 11 -15.99 40.52 46.38
C ALA A 11 -15.38 39.14 46.74
N LEU A 12 -14.62 38.52 45.83
CA LEU A 12 -13.92 37.28 46.10
C LEU A 12 -12.74 37.51 47.03
N VAL A 13 -12.63 36.69 48.07
CA VAL A 13 -11.56 36.74 49.08
C VAL A 13 -10.74 35.45 48.97
N SER A 14 -9.42 35.55 49.02
CA SER A 14 -8.53 34.39 48.84
C SER A 14 -8.58 33.46 50.05
N LEU A 15 -8.47 32.14 49.82
CA LEU A 15 -8.44 31.15 50.91
C LEU A 15 -7.23 31.34 51.84
N GLY A 16 -6.11 31.89 51.33
CA GLY A 16 -4.94 32.24 52.12
C GLY A 16 -5.16 33.43 53.07
N SER A 17 -5.96 34.42 52.66
CA SER A 17 -6.30 35.58 53.50
C SER A 17 -7.30 35.28 54.64
N GLN A 18 -8.02 34.15 54.54
CA GLN A 18 -8.98 33.69 55.55
C GLN A 18 -8.37 32.71 56.57
N ALA A 19 -7.08 32.38 56.44
CA ALA A 19 -6.41 31.41 57.30
C ALA A 19 -6.05 31.99 58.68
N GLU A 20 -6.24 31.22 59.75
CA GLU A 20 -5.74 31.58 61.09
C GLU A 20 -4.20 31.66 61.12
N LYS A 21 -3.64 32.62 61.86
CA LYS A 21 -2.17 32.74 62.00
C LYS A 21 -1.60 31.52 62.70
N ILE A 22 -0.70 30.81 62.01
CA ILE A 22 -0.09 29.56 62.47
C ILE A 22 0.97 29.87 63.54
N ALA A 23 0.90 29.19 64.69
CA ALA A 23 1.79 29.42 65.84
C ALA A 23 3.18 28.74 65.73
N HIS A 24 3.33 27.71 64.89
CA HIS A 24 4.56 26.90 64.77
C HIS A 24 4.98 26.62 63.32
N GLN A 25 6.29 26.71 63.02
CA GLN A 25 6.83 26.51 61.65
C GLN A 25 6.62 25.10 61.07
N GLY A 26 6.40 24.08 61.91
CA GLY A 26 6.15 22.70 61.48
C GLY A 26 4.76 22.46 60.85
N GLU A 27 3.77 23.30 61.15
CA GLU A 27 2.40 23.21 60.61
C GLU A 27 2.23 24.01 59.30
N LEU A 28 3.24 24.80 58.95
CA LEU A 28 3.25 25.72 57.81
C LEU A 28 3.08 24.99 56.47
N HIS A 29 3.67 23.80 56.32
CA HIS A 29 3.58 22.99 55.10
C HIS A 29 2.17 22.41 54.89
N ALA A 30 1.55 21.90 55.96
CA ALA A 30 0.20 21.34 55.92
C ALA A 30 -0.89 22.41 55.75
N ALA A 31 -0.70 23.61 56.29
CA ALA A 31 -1.60 24.74 56.06
C ALA A 31 -1.48 25.29 54.63
N ARG A 32 -0.26 25.37 54.08
CA ARG A 32 -0.02 25.76 52.67
C ARG A 32 -0.70 24.83 51.65
N GLN A 33 -0.80 23.53 51.96
CA GLN A 33 -1.57 22.58 51.15
C GLN A 33 -3.08 22.73 51.34
N ARG A 34 -3.57 22.98 52.58
CA ARG A 34 -5.01 23.17 52.88
C ARG A 34 -5.60 24.44 52.25
N HIS A 35 -4.83 25.52 52.20
CA HIS A 35 -5.27 26.81 51.63
C HIS A 35 -4.80 27.01 50.18
N LEU A 36 -4.19 25.98 49.57
CA LEU A 36 -3.62 26.00 48.22
C LEU A 36 -2.60 27.13 47.98
N SER A 37 -2.09 27.73 49.06
CA SER A 37 -1.24 28.94 49.07
C SER A 37 -1.72 30.06 48.15
N GLN A 38 -3.03 30.18 47.93
CA GLN A 38 -3.62 31.23 47.10
C GLN A 38 -3.65 32.57 47.85
N PHE A 39 -2.88 33.53 47.35
CA PHE A 39 -3.05 34.96 47.63
C PHE A 39 -3.38 35.65 46.31
N PHE A 40 -4.31 36.61 46.33
CA PHE A 40 -4.63 37.35 45.11
C PHE A 40 -3.58 38.44 44.88
N THR A 41 -3.27 38.71 43.62
CA THR A 41 -2.29 39.74 43.25
C THR A 41 -2.81 41.13 43.61
N PRO A 42 -2.13 41.96 44.41
CA PRO A 42 -2.55 43.35 44.66
C PRO A 42 -2.81 44.15 43.37
N ASP A 43 -3.80 45.05 43.38
CA ASP A 43 -4.22 45.82 42.18
C ASP A 43 -3.08 46.66 41.59
N ALA A 44 -2.21 47.23 42.45
CA ALA A 44 -1.05 47.98 42.00
C ALA A 44 -0.05 47.10 41.24
N ILE A 45 0.16 45.86 41.70
CA ILE A 45 1.07 44.89 41.05
C ILE A 45 0.45 44.37 39.75
N ALA A 46 -0.85 44.07 39.74
CA ALA A 46 -1.56 43.68 38.52
C ALA A 46 -1.47 44.78 37.44
N ARG A 47 -1.58 46.05 37.84
CA ARG A 47 -1.41 47.20 36.93
C ARG A 47 0.01 47.29 36.37
N LEU A 48 1.04 47.08 37.20
CA LEU A 48 2.44 47.05 36.74
C LEU A 48 2.69 45.92 35.74
N MET A 49 2.22 44.70 36.04
CA MET A 49 2.37 43.54 35.16
C MET A 49 1.67 43.76 33.82
N TRP A 50 0.46 44.32 33.84
CA TRP A 50 -0.26 44.67 32.62
C TRP A 50 0.44 45.77 31.83
N GLY A 51 1.02 46.74 32.53
CA GLY A 51 1.85 47.83 31.99
C GLY A 51 2.91 47.34 31.00
N ALA A 52 3.54 46.20 31.29
CA ALA A 52 4.59 45.61 30.47
C ALA A 52 4.12 45.16 29.07
N VAL A 53 2.82 44.90 28.89
CA VAL A 53 2.25 44.38 27.63
C VAL A 53 1.28 45.34 26.95
N THR A 54 0.87 46.44 27.61
CA THR A 54 -0.11 47.40 27.08
C THR A 54 0.25 48.02 25.72
N HIS A 55 1.53 48.19 25.44
CA HIS A 55 2.05 48.77 24.20
C HIS A 55 2.30 47.72 23.10
N TRP A 56 2.16 46.43 23.43
CA TRP A 56 2.32 45.34 22.49
C TRP A 56 0.97 44.99 21.87
N GLN A 57 0.71 45.56 20.69
CA GLN A 57 -0.58 45.42 19.99
C GLN A 57 -0.35 44.88 18.57
N PRO A 58 -0.35 43.55 18.38
CA PRO A 58 -0.41 42.99 17.04
C PRO A 58 -1.74 43.38 16.36
N ASN A 59 -1.79 43.44 15.03
CA ASN A 59 -3.01 43.78 14.25
C ASN A 59 -4.08 42.67 14.29
N ARG A 60 -4.45 42.19 15.48
CA ARG A 60 -5.42 41.13 15.76
C ARG A 60 -5.75 41.09 17.26
N LYS A 61 -6.76 40.30 17.62
CA LYS A 61 -7.13 40.05 19.02
C LYS A 61 -6.02 39.26 19.74
N VAL A 62 -5.60 39.73 20.92
CA VAL A 62 -4.51 39.16 21.71
C VAL A 62 -5.05 38.09 22.66
N SER A 63 -4.52 36.87 22.57
CA SER A 63 -4.86 35.78 23.49
C SER A 63 -4.02 35.83 24.77
N ILE A 64 -4.69 35.93 25.92
CA ILE A 64 -4.05 36.03 27.25
C ILE A 64 -4.33 34.76 28.04
N LEU A 65 -3.26 34.16 28.56
CA LEU A 65 -3.30 33.00 29.45
C LEU A 65 -2.93 33.40 30.88
N ASP A 66 -3.70 32.91 31.86
CA ASP A 66 -3.28 32.81 33.26
C ASP A 66 -3.43 31.36 33.71
N ASN A 67 -2.33 30.69 34.05
CA ASN A 67 -2.34 29.28 34.44
C ASN A 67 -2.59 29.05 35.94
N SER A 68 -2.91 30.11 36.68
CA SER A 68 -3.34 30.08 38.08
C SER A 68 -4.17 31.34 38.40
N VAL A 69 -5.39 31.37 37.86
CA VAL A 69 -6.19 32.59 37.68
C VAL A 69 -6.57 33.29 38.99
N GLY A 70 -6.85 32.53 40.05
CA GLY A 70 -7.46 33.05 41.27
C GLY A 70 -8.69 33.88 40.93
N SER A 71 -8.81 35.07 41.52
CA SER A 71 -9.94 35.98 41.24
C SER A 71 -9.92 36.65 39.86
N ALA A 72 -9.01 36.27 38.94
CA ALA A 72 -8.74 36.90 37.65
C ALA A 72 -8.22 38.35 37.73
N ARG A 73 -7.60 38.72 38.86
CA ARG A 73 -7.18 40.11 39.11
C ARG A 73 -6.08 40.60 38.16
N LEU A 74 -5.25 39.70 37.66
CA LEU A 74 -4.26 39.99 36.60
C LEU A 74 -4.92 40.35 35.27
N LEU A 75 -6.16 39.92 35.04
CA LEU A 75 -6.87 40.11 33.78
C LEU A 75 -7.76 41.35 33.78
N GLN A 76 -7.96 42.03 34.91
CA GLN A 76 -8.96 43.10 35.08
C GLN A 76 -8.83 44.29 34.13
N PHE A 77 -7.67 44.48 33.50
CA PHE A 77 -7.37 45.55 32.54
C PHE A 77 -7.56 45.13 31.07
N ALA A 78 -8.03 43.91 30.83
CA ALA A 78 -8.37 43.41 29.51
C ALA A 78 -9.57 44.14 28.92
N ASP A 79 -9.56 44.29 27.61
CA ASP A 79 -10.65 44.86 26.80
C ASP A 79 -11.23 43.78 25.86
N PRO A 80 -12.55 43.52 25.90
CA PRO A 80 -13.19 42.45 25.10
C PRO A 80 -13.09 42.67 23.59
N GLY A 81 -12.90 43.92 23.12
CA GLY A 81 -12.69 44.21 21.70
C GLY A 81 -11.31 43.78 21.18
N THR A 82 -10.31 43.72 22.07
CA THR A 82 -8.89 43.55 21.72
C THR A 82 -8.26 42.30 22.34
N HIS A 83 -8.90 41.65 23.31
CA HIS A 83 -8.33 40.50 24.04
C HIS A 83 -9.27 39.30 24.15
N SER A 84 -8.69 38.10 24.08
CA SER A 84 -9.33 36.83 24.41
C SER A 84 -8.70 36.25 25.69
N LEU A 85 -9.50 35.77 26.63
CA LEU A 85 -9.04 35.41 27.99
C LEU A 85 -9.17 33.92 28.28
N TYR A 86 -8.08 33.32 28.76
CA TYR A 86 -8.03 31.90 29.07
C TYR A 86 -7.32 31.67 30.39
N GLY A 87 -7.76 30.65 31.13
CA GLY A 87 -7.02 30.25 32.31
C GLY A 87 -7.59 29.05 33.05
N VAL A 88 -6.90 28.67 34.11
CA VAL A 88 -7.33 27.58 34.99
C VAL A 88 -7.16 27.94 36.45
N ASP A 89 -7.98 27.31 37.29
CA ASP A 89 -7.79 27.33 38.72
C ASP A 89 -8.34 26.03 39.34
N VAL A 90 -7.74 25.63 40.47
CA VAL A 90 -8.15 24.46 41.26
C VAL A 90 -9.35 24.75 42.17
N HIS A 91 -9.71 26.02 42.37
CA HIS A 91 -10.84 26.42 43.20
C HIS A 91 -12.09 26.69 42.34
N GLN A 92 -12.96 25.68 42.26
CA GLN A 92 -14.17 25.69 41.43
C GLN A 92 -15.08 26.94 41.62
N PRO A 93 -15.43 27.40 42.83
CA PRO A 93 -16.31 28.57 43.00
C PRO A 93 -15.72 29.86 42.40
N THR A 94 -14.40 30.00 42.46
CA THR A 94 -13.70 31.17 41.93
C THR A 94 -13.69 31.12 40.40
N ILE A 95 -13.37 29.97 39.80
CA ILE A 95 -13.28 29.87 38.33
C ILE A 95 -14.65 29.99 37.65
N GLU A 96 -15.72 29.50 38.28
CA GLU A 96 -17.11 29.68 37.81
C GLU A 96 -17.53 31.16 37.85
N ALA A 97 -17.20 31.88 38.93
CA ALA A 97 -17.47 33.31 39.04
C ALA A 97 -16.72 34.12 37.96
N VAL A 98 -15.45 33.79 37.72
CA VAL A 98 -14.64 34.40 36.65
C VAL A 98 -15.24 34.15 35.28
N GLN A 99 -15.62 32.90 34.97
CA GLN A 99 -16.26 32.53 33.70
C GLN A 99 -17.56 33.31 33.49
N HIS A 100 -18.39 33.47 34.53
CA HIS A 100 -19.62 34.25 34.41
C HIS A 100 -19.36 35.74 34.13
N ALA A 101 -18.37 36.34 34.81
CA ALA A 101 -18.04 37.76 34.65
C ALA A 101 -17.45 38.08 33.26
N ILE A 102 -16.63 37.20 32.70
CA ILE A 102 -16.05 37.42 31.36
C ILE A 102 -17.06 37.18 30.23
N GLU A 103 -17.97 36.20 30.38
CA GLU A 103 -19.08 35.97 29.45
C GLU A 103 -20.04 37.17 29.44
N ALA A 104 -20.42 37.68 30.62
CA ALA A 104 -21.29 38.84 30.74
C ALA A 104 -20.68 40.12 30.12
N ALA A 105 -19.34 40.19 30.04
CA ALA A 105 -18.61 41.30 29.45
C ALA A 105 -18.25 41.12 27.96
N GLY A 106 -18.58 39.97 27.36
CA GLY A 106 -18.39 39.71 25.93
C GLY A 106 -16.96 39.33 25.52
N PHE A 107 -16.17 38.74 26.42
CA PHE A 107 -14.86 38.19 26.06
C PHE A 107 -14.98 36.86 25.30
N ASP A 108 -14.07 36.64 24.36
CA ASP A 108 -13.85 35.31 23.77
C ASP A 108 -12.84 34.54 24.62
N GLY A 109 -13.14 33.31 25.02
CA GLY A 109 -12.19 32.45 25.71
C GLY A 109 -12.84 31.49 26.70
N SER A 110 -12.03 30.76 27.48
CA SER A 110 -12.55 29.74 28.40
C SER A 110 -11.69 29.60 29.65
N PHE A 111 -12.34 29.54 30.80
CA PHE A 111 -11.76 29.17 32.08
C PHE A 111 -12.15 27.74 32.45
N ARG A 112 -11.24 26.99 33.08
CA ARG A 112 -11.49 25.58 33.45
C ARG A 112 -11.08 25.29 34.88
N HIS A 113 -11.90 24.49 35.56
CA HIS A 113 -11.54 23.88 36.84
C HIS A 113 -10.53 22.76 36.59
N ALA A 114 -9.25 23.05 36.81
CA ALA A 114 -8.13 22.13 36.58
C ALA A 114 -6.87 22.61 37.30
N GLY A 115 -6.01 21.66 37.68
CA GLY A 115 -4.63 21.97 38.11
C GLY A 115 -3.74 22.37 36.94
N MET A 116 -2.65 23.10 37.20
CA MET A 116 -1.67 23.43 36.15
C MET A 116 -0.99 22.16 35.60
N GLU A 117 -0.92 21.10 36.39
CA GLU A 117 -0.42 19.78 36.04
C GLU A 117 -1.35 18.98 35.10
N GLU A 118 -2.60 19.43 34.92
CA GLU A 118 -3.63 18.73 34.13
C GLU A 118 -3.88 19.42 32.77
N ILE A 119 -3.16 20.50 32.48
CA ILE A 119 -3.34 21.27 31.24
C ILE A 119 -2.08 21.37 30.40
N HIS A 120 -2.30 21.49 29.09
CA HIS A 120 -1.25 21.78 28.13
C HIS A 120 -1.61 22.98 27.26
N PRO A 121 -1.34 24.22 27.73
CA PRO A 121 -1.60 25.42 26.97
C PRO A 121 -0.63 25.53 25.80
N THR A 122 -1.12 25.90 24.61
CA THR A 122 -0.29 26.13 23.43
C THR A 122 -0.83 27.28 22.58
N ARG A 123 0.07 28.02 21.92
CA ARG A 123 -0.23 29.08 20.94
C ARG A 123 -0.94 30.30 21.53
N PHE A 124 -0.49 30.75 22.70
CA PHE A 124 -0.92 32.01 23.30
C PHE A 124 -0.02 33.17 22.90
N ASP A 125 -0.55 34.38 22.92
CA ASP A 125 0.22 35.59 22.67
C ASP A 125 0.94 36.04 23.94
N VAL A 126 0.19 36.19 25.02
CA VAL A 126 0.67 36.67 26.31
C VAL A 126 0.27 35.69 27.41
N ALA A 127 1.19 35.40 28.33
CA ALA A 127 0.85 34.76 29.60
C ALA A 127 1.14 35.72 30.76
N LEU A 128 0.11 36.06 31.54
CA LEU A 128 0.22 36.84 32.77
C LEU A 128 -0.01 35.88 33.93
N ILE A 129 1.03 35.56 34.68
CA ILE A 129 0.97 34.47 35.66
C ILE A 129 1.41 34.90 37.06
N ASN A 130 0.70 34.43 38.07
CA ASN A 130 1.11 34.44 39.47
C ASN A 130 0.92 33.04 40.06
N PRO A 131 1.82 32.09 39.73
CA PRO A 131 1.68 30.71 40.21
C PRO A 131 1.92 30.66 41.73
N PRO A 132 1.24 29.77 42.48
CA PRO A 132 1.48 29.62 43.91
C PRO A 132 2.93 29.23 44.19
N PHE A 133 3.52 29.78 45.25
CA PHE A 133 4.93 29.57 45.54
C PHE A 133 5.16 28.31 46.40
N SER A 134 6.18 27.54 46.03
CA SER A 134 6.68 26.38 46.78
C SER A 134 5.66 25.25 47.07
N ILE A 135 4.61 25.08 46.24
CA ILE A 135 3.76 23.89 46.28
C ILE A 135 4.45 22.78 45.49
N HIS A 136 4.52 21.59 46.07
CA HIS A 136 5.08 20.43 45.40
C HIS A 136 3.98 19.71 44.61
N LEU A 137 4.12 19.66 43.28
CA LEU A 137 3.20 19.00 42.38
C LEU A 137 3.70 17.57 42.12
N GLU A 138 2.83 16.57 42.26
CA GLU A 138 3.09 15.19 41.84
C GLU A 138 1.98 14.69 40.95
N SER A 139 2.28 14.48 39.67
CA SER A 139 1.30 14.00 38.69
C SER A 139 2.00 13.26 37.55
N PRO A 140 1.44 12.14 37.04
CA PRO A 140 1.94 11.50 35.83
C PRO A 140 1.68 12.32 34.56
N HIS A 141 0.93 13.43 34.67
CA HIS A 141 0.56 14.31 33.57
C HIS A 141 1.50 15.51 33.39
N LEU A 142 2.48 15.69 34.28
CA LEU A 142 3.48 16.76 34.12
C LEU A 142 4.24 16.59 32.79
N LYS A 143 4.37 17.68 32.02
CA LYS A 143 5.23 17.69 30.84
C LYS A 143 6.69 17.69 31.28
N PRO A 144 7.57 16.88 30.67
CA PRO A 144 9.00 16.90 30.99
C PRO A 144 9.62 18.27 30.64
N TYR A 145 9.94 19.04 31.68
CA TYR A 145 10.73 20.27 31.63
C TYR A 145 11.98 20.14 32.52
N ASP A 146 12.93 21.08 32.44
CA ASP A 146 14.14 21.03 33.27
C ASP A 146 13.84 21.11 34.78
N CYS A 147 12.69 21.69 35.16
CA CYS A 147 12.23 21.75 36.54
C CYS A 147 11.52 20.47 37.01
N THR A 148 11.24 19.53 36.09
CA THR A 148 10.62 18.25 36.45
C THR A 148 11.65 17.21 36.86
N THR A 149 11.34 16.47 37.92
CA THR A 149 12.25 15.51 38.54
C THR A 149 11.54 14.17 38.77
N TRP A 150 12.23 13.24 39.40
CA TRP A 150 11.67 11.94 39.74
C TRP A 150 10.65 12.07 40.88
N GLY A 151 9.41 11.66 40.62
CA GLY A 151 8.31 11.67 41.58
C GLY A 151 7.74 10.27 41.84
N ARG A 152 6.64 10.21 42.60
CA ARG A 152 5.92 8.97 42.94
C ARG A 152 5.50 8.14 41.73
N PHE A 153 5.32 8.75 40.56
CA PHE A 153 4.88 8.10 39.32
C PHE A 153 6.01 7.84 38.30
N GLY A 154 7.27 8.11 38.65
CA GLY A 154 8.45 7.91 37.79
C GLY A 154 9.18 9.20 37.42
N ALA A 155 10.09 9.12 36.44
CA ALA A 155 10.80 10.29 35.92
C ALA A 155 9.83 11.34 35.35
N ASN A 156 10.11 12.62 35.60
CA ASN A 156 9.31 13.77 35.14
C ASN A 156 7.88 13.82 35.72
N THR A 157 7.68 13.35 36.95
CA THR A 157 6.37 13.32 37.61
C THR A 157 6.30 14.10 38.91
N SER A 158 7.33 14.89 39.21
CA SER A 158 7.38 15.82 40.34
C SER A 158 7.97 17.17 39.92
N ALA A 159 7.43 18.30 40.43
CA ALA A 159 7.99 19.65 40.25
C ALA A 159 7.50 20.64 41.32
N LEU A 160 8.20 21.76 41.50
CA LEU A 160 7.69 22.91 42.26
C LEU A 160 6.76 23.76 41.38
N SER A 161 5.61 24.15 41.91
CA SER A 161 4.50 24.83 41.21
C SER A 161 4.91 26.09 40.44
N HIS A 162 5.66 26.99 41.08
CA HIS A 162 6.12 28.24 40.46
C HIS A 162 7.20 28.01 39.38
N GLU A 163 8.00 26.97 39.51
CA GLU A 163 8.97 26.59 38.47
C GLU A 163 8.23 25.98 37.27
N TYR A 164 7.33 25.02 37.52
CA TYR A 164 6.53 24.37 36.49
C TYR A 164 5.60 25.35 35.76
N GLY A 165 4.93 26.24 36.50
CA GLY A 165 4.05 27.27 35.97
C GLY A 165 4.76 28.26 35.04
N LEU A 166 6.00 28.64 35.37
CA LEU A 166 6.83 29.47 34.49
C LEU A 166 7.20 28.73 33.21
N TYR A 167 7.70 27.50 33.30
CA TYR A 167 8.10 26.71 32.14
C TYR A 167 6.92 26.41 31.20
N GLN A 168 5.75 26.11 31.77
CA GLN A 168 4.51 25.93 31.02
C GLN A 168 4.10 27.21 30.28
N ALA A 169 4.21 28.39 30.92
CA ALA A 169 3.90 29.65 30.28
C ALA A 169 4.90 30.03 29.18
N LEU A 170 6.20 29.77 29.39
CA LEU A 170 7.24 29.98 28.37
C LEU A 170 6.96 29.10 27.14
N ASP A 171 6.68 27.81 27.32
CA ASP A 171 6.35 26.91 26.20
C ASP A 171 5.08 27.35 25.44
N ALA A 172 4.10 27.92 26.15
CA ALA A 172 2.79 28.25 25.61
C ALA A 172 2.69 29.62 24.92
N ALA A 173 3.40 30.65 25.39
CA ALA A 173 3.18 32.04 25.01
C ALA A 173 4.41 32.74 24.38
N GLN A 174 4.16 33.78 23.56
CA GLN A 174 5.23 34.61 22.98
C GLN A 174 5.86 35.51 24.04
N ILE A 175 5.02 36.18 24.83
CA ILE A 175 5.41 37.05 25.94
C ILE A 175 4.90 36.43 27.24
N VAL A 176 5.74 36.41 28.27
CA VAL A 176 5.35 35.98 29.62
C VAL A 176 5.68 37.09 30.60
N VAL A 177 4.72 37.49 31.42
CA VAL A 177 4.94 38.35 32.59
C VAL A 177 4.59 37.53 33.82
N ALA A 178 5.61 37.18 34.60
CA ALA A 178 5.47 36.29 35.74
C ALA A 178 5.83 37.02 37.03
N LEU A 179 4.96 36.88 38.04
CA LEU A 179 5.27 37.25 39.41
C LEU A 179 5.88 36.05 40.12
N LEU A 180 7.15 36.17 40.55
CA LEU A 180 7.94 35.04 41.05
C LEU A 180 8.69 35.42 42.33
N PRO A 181 9.09 34.45 43.18
CA PRO A 181 9.98 34.71 44.31
C PRO A 181 11.32 35.27 43.79
N THR A 182 11.83 36.35 44.39
CA THR A 182 13.10 36.96 43.97
C THR A 182 14.25 35.94 43.98
N THR A 183 14.28 35.06 44.98
CA THR A 183 15.27 33.98 45.11
C THR A 183 15.20 32.95 43.99
N PHE A 184 14.05 32.77 43.35
CA PHE A 184 13.91 31.89 42.19
C PHE A 184 14.37 32.60 40.92
N VAL A 185 14.02 33.87 40.74
CA VAL A 185 14.47 34.70 39.60
C VAL A 185 15.99 34.82 39.57
N ASP A 186 16.64 34.95 40.74
CA ASP A 186 18.10 35.00 40.88
C ASP A 186 18.80 33.71 40.40
N LYS A 187 18.09 32.58 40.22
CA LYS A 187 18.66 31.34 39.66
C LYS A 187 18.95 31.43 38.17
N PHE A 188 18.36 32.39 37.45
CA PHE A 188 18.49 32.49 35.99
C PHE A 188 18.66 33.91 35.44
N ALA A 189 18.28 34.95 36.19
CA ALA A 189 18.42 36.33 35.76
C ALA A 189 19.88 36.80 35.84
N GLY A 190 20.46 37.19 34.69
CA GLY A 190 21.82 37.75 34.61
C GLY A 190 22.96 36.73 34.56
N LEU A 191 22.65 35.44 34.39
CA LEU A 191 23.64 34.35 34.28
C LEU A 191 23.81 33.89 32.82
N VAL A 192 25.03 33.53 32.43
CA VAL A 192 25.29 32.80 31.17
C VAL A 192 25.13 31.32 31.45
N ILE A 193 23.96 30.77 31.11
CA ILE A 193 23.62 29.35 31.30
C ILE A 193 23.82 28.59 29.98
N GLY A 194 24.48 27.43 30.03
CA GLY A 194 24.74 26.62 28.84
C GLY A 194 23.47 26.00 28.24
N HIS A 195 23.51 25.65 26.94
CA HIS A 195 22.42 24.90 26.32
C HIS A 195 22.27 23.52 26.98
N GLY A 196 21.07 23.23 27.53
CA GLY A 196 20.76 21.97 28.21
C GLY A 196 21.01 21.97 29.73
N GLU A 197 21.40 23.11 30.30
CA GLU A 197 21.46 23.30 31.75
C GLU A 197 20.11 23.81 32.31
N PRO A 198 19.81 23.58 33.60
CA PRO A 198 18.58 24.06 34.23
C PRO A 198 18.38 25.56 34.04
N PHE A 199 17.14 25.98 33.77
CA PHE A 199 16.75 27.38 33.56
C PHE A 199 17.32 28.07 32.30
N ALA A 200 17.95 27.32 31.39
CA ALA A 200 18.50 27.88 30.14
C ALA A 200 17.46 28.57 29.25
N ASP A 201 16.20 28.09 29.21
CA ASP A 201 15.15 28.75 28.42
C ASP A 201 14.68 30.06 29.07
N ALA A 202 14.50 30.07 30.39
CA ALA A 202 14.15 31.27 31.15
C ALA A 202 15.24 32.34 31.06
N ALA A 203 16.51 31.96 31.23
CA ALA A 203 17.66 32.87 31.13
C ALA A 203 17.81 33.49 29.72
N ARG A 204 17.49 32.74 28.67
CA ARG A 204 17.56 33.23 27.28
C ARG A 204 16.46 34.24 26.95
N ARG A 205 15.27 34.04 27.52
CA ARG A 205 14.07 34.80 27.19
C ARG A 205 13.81 36.00 28.09
N VAL A 206 14.45 36.07 29.26
CA VAL A 206 14.24 37.19 30.18
C VAL A 206 14.74 38.50 29.57
N VAL A 207 13.88 39.52 29.59
CA VAL A 207 14.14 40.87 29.07
C VAL A 207 14.08 41.93 30.18
N GLY A 208 13.32 41.69 31.25
CA GLY A 208 13.20 42.61 32.38
C GLY A 208 12.94 41.88 33.70
N VAL A 209 13.55 42.34 34.79
CA VAL A 209 13.28 41.92 36.17
C VAL A 209 13.10 43.14 37.06
N PHE A 210 11.96 43.22 37.73
CA PHE A 210 11.60 44.35 38.58
C PHE A 210 11.38 43.87 40.00
N ASP A 211 12.33 44.18 40.88
CA ASP A 211 12.32 43.73 42.27
C ASP A 211 11.33 44.58 43.08
N LEU A 212 10.30 43.95 43.65
CA LEU A 212 9.22 44.65 44.36
C LEU A 212 9.62 44.95 45.83
N PRO A 213 9.04 46.00 46.44
CA PRO A 213 9.31 46.31 47.84
C PRO A 213 8.75 45.21 48.76
N THR A 214 9.37 45.00 49.93
CA THR A 214 8.94 43.97 50.89
C THR A 214 7.50 44.17 51.39
N SER A 215 6.96 45.38 51.31
CA SER A 215 5.57 45.71 51.63
C SER A 215 4.57 45.44 50.50
N ALA A 216 4.99 44.93 49.35
CA ALA A 216 4.16 44.78 48.16
C ALA A 216 2.88 43.94 48.37
N PHE A 217 2.91 42.96 49.29
CA PHE A 217 1.78 42.07 49.61
C PHE A 217 1.17 42.33 50.99
N ARG A 218 1.47 43.48 51.62
CA ARG A 218 0.99 43.80 52.98
C ARG A 218 -0.54 43.80 53.09
N GLU A 219 -1.24 44.24 52.05
CA GLU A 219 -2.71 44.27 51.99
C GLU A 219 -3.34 42.87 51.96
N GLU A 220 -2.61 41.86 51.47
CA GLU A 220 -3.05 40.46 51.37
C GLU A 220 -2.53 39.61 52.54
N GLY A 221 -1.90 40.25 53.55
CA GLY A 221 -1.44 39.59 54.79
C GLY A 221 -0.16 38.75 54.66
N ALA A 222 0.62 38.92 53.58
CA ALA A 222 1.84 38.16 53.33
C ALA A 222 3.09 39.04 53.24
N GLU A 223 4.21 38.56 53.80
CA GLU A 223 5.52 39.23 53.73
C GLU A 223 6.49 38.35 52.93
N VAL A 224 6.53 38.55 51.61
CA VAL A 224 7.32 37.73 50.66
C VAL A 224 8.12 38.64 49.72
N ARG A 225 9.39 38.31 49.49
CA ARG A 225 10.22 38.99 48.48
C ARG A 225 9.92 38.43 47.10
N THR A 226 9.37 39.26 46.24
CA THR A 226 8.93 38.90 44.89
C THR A 226 9.47 39.86 43.85
N SER A 227 9.60 39.39 42.61
CA SER A 227 9.99 40.20 41.47
C SER A 227 9.04 39.94 40.30
N ILE A 228 8.74 40.97 39.51
CA ILE A 228 8.06 40.82 38.22
C ILE A 228 9.14 40.51 37.18
N ALA A 229 9.07 39.35 36.54
CA ALA A 229 9.96 38.95 35.46
C ALA A 229 9.20 38.95 34.13
N VAL A 230 9.75 39.65 33.14
CA VAL A 230 9.19 39.76 31.78
C VAL A 230 10.09 38.98 30.83
N PHE A 231 9.46 38.13 30.01
CA PHE A 231 10.13 37.26 29.05
C PHE A 231 9.57 37.47 27.65
N ALA A 232 10.47 37.52 26.66
CA ALA A 232 10.14 37.56 25.24
C ALA A 232 10.75 36.35 24.53
N ARG A 233 10.03 35.77 23.56
CA ARG A 233 10.52 34.62 22.78
C ARG A 233 11.81 34.91 21.99
N TYR A 234 11.99 36.14 21.55
CA TYR A 234 13.18 36.62 20.85
C TYR A 234 13.69 37.92 21.48
N ARG A 235 15.01 38.06 21.53
CA ARG A 235 15.71 39.23 22.04
C ARG A 235 16.80 39.62 21.04
N MET A 236 16.94 40.92 20.76
CA MET A 236 17.88 41.42 19.75
C MET A 236 19.35 41.20 20.13
N ARG A 237 19.72 41.40 21.42
CA ARG A 237 21.06 41.07 21.95
C ARG A 237 20.96 40.51 23.38
N ALA A 238 21.81 39.53 23.72
CA ALA A 238 21.87 38.91 25.05
C ALA A 238 22.23 39.87 26.22
N ARG A 239 22.58 41.14 25.94
CA ARG A 239 22.95 42.18 26.91
C ARG A 239 21.83 43.19 27.24
N ASP A 240 20.75 43.23 26.45
CA ASP A 240 19.56 44.10 26.64
C ASP A 240 18.60 43.62 27.78
N PHE A 241 19.13 43.40 28.99
CA PHE A 241 18.37 42.87 30.14
C PHE A 241 18.28 43.98 31.17
N VAL A 242 17.06 44.37 31.53
CA VAL A 242 16.82 45.45 32.50
C VAL A 242 16.54 44.83 33.86
N ARG A 243 17.32 45.17 34.90
CA ARG A 243 16.96 44.86 36.28
C ARG A 243 16.86 46.15 37.09
N GLN A 244 15.72 46.38 37.73
CA GLN A 244 15.44 47.61 38.49
C GLN A 244 14.66 47.30 39.76
N ALA A 245 14.97 48.01 40.85
CA ALA A 245 14.14 47.97 42.06
C ALA A 245 12.97 48.94 41.91
N VAL A 246 11.76 48.49 42.23
CA VAL A 246 10.55 49.30 42.20
C VAL A 246 10.36 49.94 43.57
N SER A 247 10.54 51.25 43.67
CA SER A 247 10.33 52.01 44.92
C SER A 247 8.88 52.44 45.12
N ASP A 248 8.14 52.69 44.03
CA ASP A 248 6.74 53.07 44.03
C ASP A 248 5.96 52.18 43.06
N LEU A 249 4.89 51.54 43.55
CA LEU A 249 4.04 50.67 42.74
C LEU A 249 3.09 51.45 41.80
N ALA A 250 3.03 52.78 41.94
CA ALA A 250 2.27 53.65 41.05
C ALA A 250 3.05 54.05 39.77
N GLU A 251 4.38 53.93 39.76
CA GLU A 251 5.21 54.27 38.60
C GLU A 251 5.20 53.15 37.55
N PRO A 252 4.95 53.43 36.26
CA PRO A 252 4.92 52.40 35.23
C PRO A 252 6.31 51.78 35.01
N LEU A 253 6.32 50.49 34.62
CA LEU A 253 7.56 49.81 34.24
C LEU A 253 8.16 50.46 32.98
N PRO A 254 9.51 50.51 32.85
CA PRO A 254 10.16 51.03 31.66
C PRO A 254 9.78 50.21 30.43
N ALA A 255 9.77 50.87 29.26
CA ALA A 255 9.45 50.21 28.00
C ALA A 255 10.48 49.12 27.68
N LEU A 256 9.99 47.90 27.50
CA LEU A 256 10.76 46.75 27.01
C LEU A 256 10.40 46.59 25.53
N GLU A 257 11.37 46.66 24.62
CA GLU A 257 11.15 46.62 23.17
C GLU A 257 10.64 45.23 22.67
N LEU A 258 9.42 44.86 23.07
CA LEU A 258 8.79 43.57 22.78
C LEU A 258 8.36 43.51 21.30
N GLN A 259 8.78 42.46 20.59
CA GLN A 259 8.44 42.25 19.16
C GLN A 259 7.25 41.31 19.00
N ALA A 260 6.42 41.53 17.97
CA ALA A 260 5.32 40.65 17.58
C ALA A 260 5.70 39.84 16.33
N GLU A 261 5.32 38.56 16.25
CA GLU A 261 5.54 37.71 15.08
C GLU A 261 4.24 37.05 14.58
N ASP A 262 4.06 37.03 13.25
CA ASP A 262 2.88 36.44 12.58
C ASP A 262 3.07 34.98 12.15
N ARG A 263 4.31 34.47 12.11
CA ARG A 263 4.62 33.16 11.50
C ARG A 263 4.25 31.94 12.34
N LEU A 264 3.96 32.11 13.63
CA LEU A 264 3.66 31.02 14.57
C LEU A 264 2.19 31.02 15.03
N TYR A 265 1.28 31.44 14.14
CA TYR A 265 -0.12 31.61 14.46
C TYR A 265 -0.99 30.36 14.25
N GLY A 266 -1.91 30.16 15.19
CA GLY A 266 -3.01 29.20 15.17
C GLY A 266 -3.95 29.48 16.33
N GLU A 267 -5.14 28.87 16.36
CA GLU A 267 -6.09 29.07 17.46
C GLU A 267 -5.45 28.70 18.82
N PRO A 268 -5.58 29.56 19.85
CA PRO A 268 -5.10 29.25 21.20
C PRO A 268 -5.80 28.00 21.72
N ARG A 269 -5.02 27.08 22.31
CA ARG A 269 -5.56 25.81 22.83
C ARG A 269 -5.18 25.64 24.28
N LEU A 270 -6.20 25.67 25.13
CA LEU A 270 -6.12 25.20 26.51
C LEU A 270 -6.50 23.71 26.55
N GLY A 271 -5.55 22.84 26.21
CA GLY A 271 -5.77 21.39 26.21
C GLY A 271 -5.94 20.87 27.64
N HIS A 272 -6.95 20.04 27.88
CA HIS A 272 -7.12 19.31 29.14
C HIS A 272 -6.57 17.91 28.96
N GLN A 273 -5.67 17.50 29.84
CA GLN A 273 -5.09 16.17 29.85
C GLN A 273 -5.75 15.37 30.98
N LEU A 274 -7.06 15.13 30.85
CA LEU A 274 -7.57 13.90 31.44
C LEU A 274 -7.12 12.77 30.51
N LEU A 275 -6.80 11.62 31.09
CA LEU A 275 -6.78 10.39 30.33
C LEU A 275 -8.03 10.40 29.44
N ASP A 276 -7.81 10.40 28.14
CA ASP A 276 -8.80 9.85 27.24
C ASP A 276 -9.03 8.43 27.77
N ASP A 277 -10.14 8.21 28.48
CA ASP A 277 -10.56 6.87 28.95
C ASP A 277 -10.73 5.89 27.77
N GLU A 278 -10.55 6.38 26.53
CA GLU A 278 -10.38 5.60 25.31
C GLU A 278 -9.03 4.87 25.19
N GLY A 279 -8.10 5.09 26.11
CA GLY A 279 -6.92 4.23 26.28
C GLY A 279 -7.34 2.82 26.73
N PRO A 280 -6.67 1.74 26.26
CA PRO A 280 -6.97 0.40 26.75
C PRO A 280 -6.62 0.29 28.24
N ALA A 281 -7.60 0.51 29.11
CA ALA A 281 -7.51 0.24 30.53
C ALA A 281 -7.71 -1.27 30.75
N ILE A 282 -6.87 -1.86 31.59
CA ILE A 282 -7.06 -3.24 32.00
C ILE A 282 -8.23 -3.26 32.98
N THR A 283 -9.40 -3.64 32.48
CA THR A 283 -10.64 -3.73 33.26
C THR A 283 -10.73 -5.02 34.09
N ARG A 284 -9.72 -5.89 34.00
CA ARG A 284 -9.71 -7.16 34.73
C ARG A 284 -9.42 -6.92 36.22
N PRO A 285 -10.09 -7.66 37.12
CA PRO A 285 -9.79 -7.61 38.54
C PRO A 285 -8.31 -7.87 38.83
N VAL A 286 -7.74 -7.12 39.75
CA VAL A 286 -6.40 -7.41 40.28
C VAL A 286 -6.52 -8.58 41.25
N THR A 287 -5.96 -9.72 40.87
CA THR A 287 -5.89 -10.93 41.70
C THR A 287 -4.43 -11.30 41.95
N SER A 288 -4.13 -12.32 42.76
CA SER A 288 -2.74 -12.78 42.97
C SER A 288 -2.31 -13.88 41.99
N GLN A 289 -3.14 -14.19 40.99
CA GLN A 289 -2.86 -15.27 40.04
C GLN A 289 -1.83 -14.83 38.99
N LYS A 290 -0.69 -15.52 38.96
CA LYS A 290 0.43 -15.24 38.04
C LYS A 290 0.33 -15.97 36.71
N ARG A 291 -0.59 -16.92 36.57
CA ARG A 291 -0.73 -17.76 35.37
C ARG A 291 -1.01 -16.90 34.13
N VAL A 292 -0.23 -17.13 33.07
CA VAL A 292 -0.42 -16.54 31.74
C VAL A 292 -0.60 -17.66 30.73
N ARG A 293 -1.84 -17.85 30.25
CA ARG A 293 -2.15 -18.89 29.28
C ARG A 293 -1.79 -18.44 27.86
N ILE A 294 -0.83 -19.10 27.22
CA ILE A 294 -0.43 -18.85 25.83
C ILE A 294 -1.26 -19.75 24.91
N SER A 295 -2.11 -19.12 24.10
CA SER A 295 -3.01 -19.78 23.15
C SER A 295 -2.90 -19.13 21.76
N HIS A 296 -3.75 -19.53 20.81
CA HIS A 296 -3.76 -18.94 19.48
C HIS A 296 -5.19 -18.70 18.96
N ASP A 297 -5.34 -17.65 18.16
CA ASP A 297 -6.50 -17.43 17.30
C ASP A 297 -6.00 -17.19 15.86
N GLY A 298 -6.14 -18.22 15.02
CA GLY A 298 -5.53 -18.23 13.69
C GLY A 298 -4.01 -18.10 13.76
N ARG A 299 -3.48 -16.97 13.27
CA ARG A 299 -2.04 -16.64 13.37
C ARG A 299 -1.68 -15.78 14.57
N ARG A 300 -2.65 -15.26 15.32
CA ARG A 300 -2.38 -14.42 16.48
C ARG A 300 -2.07 -15.30 17.68
N ILE A 301 -0.97 -15.03 18.38
CA ILE A 301 -0.72 -15.58 19.71
C ILE A 301 -1.51 -14.75 20.71
N VAL A 302 -2.31 -15.42 21.53
CA VAL A 302 -3.21 -14.79 22.50
C VAL A 302 -2.72 -15.15 23.89
N LEU A 303 -2.43 -14.12 24.69
CA LEU A 303 -2.08 -14.25 26.10
C LEU A 303 -3.36 -14.05 26.93
N GLY A 304 -3.76 -15.09 27.67
CA GLY A 304 -4.88 -15.05 28.60
C GLY A 304 -4.40 -14.83 30.03
N PHE A 305 -5.11 -13.98 30.77
CA PHE A 305 -4.76 -13.58 32.13
C PHE A 305 -5.96 -13.69 33.05
N GLU A 306 -5.72 -14.06 34.31
CA GLU A 306 -6.73 -14.09 35.38
C GLU A 306 -6.57 -12.90 36.36
N CYS A 307 -5.48 -12.13 36.22
CA CYS A 307 -5.15 -10.95 37.01
C CYS A 307 -4.87 -9.74 36.10
N GLY A 308 -5.49 -8.60 36.40
CA GLY A 308 -5.25 -7.34 35.71
C GLY A 308 -3.84 -6.76 35.91
N PHE A 309 -3.23 -6.94 37.09
CA PHE A 309 -1.86 -6.49 37.36
C PHE A 309 -0.81 -7.29 36.57
N VAL A 310 -0.96 -8.61 36.50
CA VAL A 310 -0.08 -9.49 35.71
C VAL A 310 -0.26 -9.22 34.22
N GLU A 311 -1.49 -8.99 33.77
CA GLU A 311 -1.75 -8.53 32.40
C GLU A 311 -0.97 -7.25 32.09
N ALA A 312 -1.00 -6.26 32.97
CA ALA A 312 -0.31 -4.98 32.76
C ALA A 312 1.19 -5.19 32.61
N MET A 313 1.82 -5.88 33.55
CA MET A 313 3.26 -6.12 33.54
C MET A 313 3.70 -6.88 32.29
N VAL A 314 3.00 -7.96 31.95
CA VAL A 314 3.35 -8.82 30.82
C VAL A 314 3.11 -8.12 29.49
N LEU A 315 1.97 -7.44 29.31
CA LEU A 315 1.70 -6.72 28.06
C LEU A 315 2.64 -5.53 27.88
N ASN A 316 2.99 -4.80 28.93
CA ASN A 316 3.99 -3.74 28.87
C ASN A 316 5.36 -4.30 28.45
N ARG A 317 5.74 -5.47 28.95
CA ARG A 317 7.00 -6.12 28.54
C ARG A 317 6.96 -6.64 27.11
N VAL A 318 5.85 -7.23 26.68
CA VAL A 318 5.71 -7.85 25.35
C VAL A 318 5.54 -6.81 24.25
N LEU A 319 4.68 -5.81 24.45
CA LEU A 319 4.35 -4.77 23.46
C LEU A 319 5.35 -3.61 23.47
N GLU A 320 6.01 -3.37 24.61
CA GLU A 320 6.96 -2.26 24.83
C GLU A 320 6.31 -0.89 24.66
N ARG A 321 6.68 -0.14 23.63
CA ARG A 321 6.24 1.24 23.39
C ARG A 321 5.31 1.32 22.18
N ARG A 322 4.46 2.35 22.18
CA ARG A 322 3.67 2.71 20.99
C ARG A 322 4.61 3.16 19.87
N ILE A 323 4.36 2.70 18.66
CA ILE A 323 5.13 3.14 17.49
C ILE A 323 4.53 4.41 16.91
N VAL A 324 5.41 5.32 16.49
CA VAL A 324 5.05 6.51 15.73
C VAL A 324 5.50 6.28 14.29
N SER A 325 4.63 6.57 13.34
CA SER A 325 4.98 6.44 11.92
C SER A 325 6.08 7.44 11.60
N LEU A 326 7.18 6.98 11.02
CA LEU A 326 8.21 7.88 10.51
C LEU A 326 7.66 8.66 9.32
N GLU A 327 8.27 9.81 9.02
CA GLU A 327 7.86 10.66 7.89
C GLU A 327 7.86 9.84 6.58
N GLY A 328 6.76 9.91 5.82
CA GLY A 328 6.56 9.14 4.59
C GLY A 328 6.27 7.64 4.77
N GLN A 329 6.44 7.07 5.96
CA GLN A 329 6.18 5.65 6.22
C GLN A 329 4.68 5.35 6.33
N ARG A 330 4.24 4.22 5.77
CA ARG A 330 2.89 3.67 6.00
C ARG A 330 2.98 2.29 6.62
N LEU A 331 2.60 2.19 7.90
CA LEU A 331 2.65 0.95 8.64
C LEU A 331 1.54 -0.03 8.24
N PRO A 332 1.77 -1.36 8.35
CA PRO A 332 0.72 -2.36 8.22
C PRO A 332 -0.44 -2.14 9.19
N ARG A 333 -1.66 -2.49 8.77
CA ARG A 333 -2.86 -2.35 9.61
C ARG A 333 -2.73 -3.17 10.90
N GLY A 334 -2.95 -2.51 12.03
CA GLY A 334 -2.94 -3.15 13.36
C GLY A 334 -1.61 -3.06 14.10
N PHE A 335 -0.56 -2.51 13.46
CA PHE A 335 0.73 -2.31 14.12
C PHE A 335 0.66 -1.03 14.93
N ARG A 336 0.55 -1.19 16.25
CA ARG A 336 0.42 -0.06 17.21
C ARG A 336 1.58 0.03 18.17
N TYR A 337 2.25 -1.09 18.45
CA TYR A 337 3.33 -1.20 19.43
C TYR A 337 4.54 -1.90 18.83
N ALA A 338 5.74 -1.57 19.31
CA ALA A 338 6.99 -2.07 18.75
C ALA A 338 7.06 -3.61 18.83
N GLY A 339 6.58 -4.18 19.93
CA GLY A 339 6.53 -5.63 20.14
C GLY A 339 5.33 -6.36 19.53
N THR A 340 4.50 -5.70 18.69
CA THR A 340 3.29 -6.34 18.11
C THR A 340 3.61 -7.64 17.37
N GLY A 341 4.78 -7.73 16.70
CA GLY A 341 5.20 -8.92 15.97
C GLY A 341 5.42 -10.17 16.83
N ARG A 342 5.70 -10.01 18.14
CA ARG A 342 5.82 -11.12 19.10
C ARG A 342 4.50 -11.85 19.35
N LEU A 343 3.38 -11.24 18.94
CA LEU A 343 2.05 -11.86 19.01
C LEU A 343 1.59 -12.40 17.65
N ASP A 344 2.49 -12.54 16.69
CA ASP A 344 2.22 -13.13 15.38
C ASP A 344 2.98 -14.44 15.19
N LEU A 345 2.24 -15.55 15.07
CA LEU A 345 2.78 -16.89 14.90
C LEU A 345 3.69 -17.01 13.67
N GLU A 346 3.37 -16.31 12.57
CA GLU A 346 4.18 -16.36 11.34
C GLU A 346 5.57 -15.74 11.54
N ALA A 347 5.71 -14.76 12.45
CA ALA A 347 7.00 -14.15 12.76
C ALA A 347 7.95 -15.13 13.46
N TYR A 348 7.42 -16.17 14.11
CA TYR A 348 8.21 -17.28 14.64
C TYR A 348 8.54 -18.31 13.56
N LEU A 349 7.61 -18.61 12.65
CA LEU A 349 7.81 -19.63 11.61
C LEU A 349 8.89 -19.26 10.58
N VAL A 350 9.17 -17.97 10.41
CA VAL A 350 10.22 -17.47 9.51
C VAL A 350 11.62 -17.50 10.14
N GLN A 351 11.72 -17.74 11.46
CA GLN A 351 13.00 -17.80 12.15
C GLN A 351 13.78 -19.07 11.77
N PRO A 352 15.13 -19.03 11.81
CA PRO A 352 15.96 -20.23 11.64
C PRO A 352 15.64 -21.32 12.67
N ASP A 353 15.39 -20.93 13.93
CA ASP A 353 14.89 -21.81 14.99
C ASP A 353 13.55 -21.28 15.55
N PRO A 354 12.41 -21.70 14.98
CA PRO A 354 11.08 -21.27 15.43
C PRO A 354 10.75 -21.67 16.87
N ILE A 355 11.26 -22.81 17.35
CA ILE A 355 10.95 -23.32 18.69
C ILE A 355 11.76 -22.55 19.73
N GLY A 356 13.05 -22.34 19.48
CA GLY A 356 13.89 -21.49 20.32
C GLY A 356 13.36 -20.06 20.40
N ALA A 357 12.95 -19.47 19.28
CA ALA A 357 12.37 -18.13 19.25
C ALA A 357 11.08 -18.02 20.09
N LEU A 358 10.22 -19.04 20.08
CA LEU A 358 9.04 -19.09 20.95
C LEU A 358 9.42 -19.15 22.44
N GLY A 359 10.53 -19.82 22.76
CA GLY A 359 11.13 -19.82 24.11
C GLY A 359 11.48 -18.43 24.62
N THR A 360 11.89 -17.51 23.74
CA THR A 360 12.16 -16.11 24.09
C THR A 360 10.90 -15.38 24.57
N LEU A 361 9.73 -15.65 23.97
CA LEU A 361 8.45 -15.10 24.46
C LEU A 361 8.12 -15.62 25.86
N VAL A 362 8.33 -16.93 26.10
CA VAL A 362 8.15 -17.54 27.41
C VAL A 362 9.07 -16.90 28.46
N ALA A 363 10.33 -16.66 28.11
CA ALA A 363 11.29 -15.98 28.98
C ALA A 363 10.87 -14.53 29.28
N MET A 364 10.34 -13.80 28.30
CA MET A 364 9.80 -12.44 28.50
C MET A 364 8.65 -12.44 29.50
N VAL A 365 7.68 -13.36 29.37
CA VAL A 365 6.56 -13.49 30.31
C VAL A 365 7.05 -13.77 31.73
N LYS A 366 8.01 -14.69 31.89
CA LYS A 366 8.62 -14.98 33.19
C LYS A 366 9.32 -13.76 33.79
N SER A 367 10.10 -13.04 32.99
CA SER A 367 10.82 -11.84 33.44
C SER A 367 9.90 -10.71 33.91
N ALA A 368 8.66 -10.67 33.42
CA ALA A 368 7.64 -9.70 33.82
C ALA A 368 6.82 -10.15 35.04
N GLY A 369 7.16 -11.30 35.65
CA GLY A 369 6.49 -11.82 36.85
C GLY A 369 5.28 -12.74 36.57
N GLY A 370 5.04 -13.11 35.31
CA GLY A 370 4.01 -14.08 34.93
C GLY A 370 4.52 -15.54 34.88
N GLU A 371 3.63 -16.50 35.06
CA GLU A 371 3.89 -17.94 34.95
C GLU A 371 3.29 -18.47 33.63
N PRO A 372 4.08 -18.60 32.55
CA PRO A 372 3.57 -18.98 31.24
C PRO A 372 3.17 -20.46 31.19
N GLU A 373 1.99 -20.72 30.66
CA GLU A 373 1.45 -22.06 30.44
C GLU A 373 0.90 -22.14 29.01
N PHE A 374 1.33 -23.12 28.21
CA PHE A 374 0.74 -23.33 26.89
C PHE A 374 -0.63 -23.98 27.02
N ALA A 375 -1.62 -23.43 26.31
CA ALA A 375 -2.93 -24.06 26.20
C ALA A 375 -2.80 -25.48 25.57
N PRO A 376 -3.67 -26.44 25.96
CA PRO A 376 -3.67 -27.78 25.38
C PRO A 376 -3.68 -27.75 23.85
N GLY A 377 -2.76 -28.48 23.22
CA GLY A 377 -2.64 -28.57 21.77
C GLY A 377 -1.93 -27.41 21.07
N PHE A 378 -1.55 -26.32 21.76
CA PHE A 378 -0.86 -25.17 21.14
C PHE A 378 0.45 -25.57 20.46
N LEU A 379 1.33 -26.32 21.15
CA LEU A 379 2.62 -26.73 20.59
C LEU A 379 2.45 -27.73 19.43
N GLU A 380 1.44 -28.59 19.49
CA GLU A 380 1.11 -29.48 18.37
C GLU A 380 0.65 -28.68 17.15
N HIS A 381 -0.24 -27.71 17.35
CA HIS A 381 -0.69 -26.79 16.31
C HIS A 381 0.49 -26.02 15.71
N PHE A 382 1.37 -25.47 16.54
CA PHE A 382 2.57 -24.73 16.10
C PHE A 382 3.49 -25.61 15.24
N ARG A 383 3.81 -26.83 15.70
CA ARG A 383 4.61 -27.80 14.93
C ARG A 383 3.92 -28.23 13.64
N GLN A 384 2.59 -28.35 13.63
CA GLN A 384 1.83 -28.62 12.41
C GLN A 384 1.90 -27.45 11.43
N ARG A 385 1.77 -26.21 11.91
CA ARG A 385 1.92 -24.98 11.11
C ARG A 385 3.31 -24.88 10.51
N LEU A 386 4.36 -25.14 11.29
CA LEU A 386 5.75 -25.15 10.83
C LEU A 386 5.94 -26.14 9.67
N ARG A 387 5.55 -27.41 9.86
CA ARG A 387 5.62 -28.44 8.80
C ARG A 387 4.84 -28.04 7.56
N ARG A 388 3.66 -27.44 7.72
CA ARG A 388 2.84 -26.96 6.60
C ARG A 388 3.50 -25.79 5.86
N SER A 389 4.09 -24.84 6.58
CA SER A 389 4.77 -23.69 5.99
C SER A 389 6.00 -24.12 5.19
N MET A 390 6.87 -24.93 5.79
CA MET A 390 8.03 -25.52 5.10
C MET A 390 7.62 -26.26 3.83
N ARG A 391 6.57 -27.08 3.90
CA ARG A 391 6.08 -27.79 2.71
C ARG A 391 5.48 -26.86 1.65
N GLN A 392 4.82 -25.77 2.05
CA GLN A 392 4.30 -24.78 1.10
C GLN A 392 5.42 -24.01 0.40
N ALA A 393 6.55 -23.76 1.09
CA ALA A 393 7.70 -23.02 0.57
C ALA A 393 8.56 -23.80 -0.44
N LEU A 394 8.38 -25.12 -0.57
CA LEU A 394 9.15 -25.93 -1.51
C LEU A 394 8.78 -25.62 -2.97
N PRO A 395 9.74 -25.51 -3.91
CA PRO A 395 9.43 -25.35 -5.32
C PRO A 395 8.56 -26.48 -5.90
N LEU A 396 7.70 -26.13 -6.85
CA LEU A 396 6.99 -27.08 -7.72
C LEU A 396 7.90 -27.50 -8.87
N ARG A 397 7.67 -28.68 -9.47
CA ARG A 397 8.47 -29.13 -10.62
C ARG A 397 8.32 -28.14 -11.77
N HIS A 398 9.45 -27.67 -12.28
CA HIS A 398 9.50 -26.67 -13.33
C HIS A 398 10.57 -27.05 -14.36
N ALA A 399 10.14 -27.11 -15.62
CA ALA A 399 11.01 -27.31 -16.78
C ALA A 399 11.04 -26.03 -17.60
N VAL A 400 12.22 -25.60 -18.01
CA VAL A 400 12.46 -24.32 -18.68
C VAL A 400 13.33 -24.55 -19.92
N TRP A 401 13.18 -23.68 -20.91
CA TRP A 401 14.03 -23.69 -22.10
C TRP A 401 15.21 -22.76 -21.84
N THR A 402 16.41 -23.31 -21.66
CA THR A 402 17.60 -22.50 -21.37
C THR A 402 18.34 -22.16 -22.67
N THR A 403 18.66 -20.89 -22.84
CA THR A 403 19.51 -20.37 -23.92
C THR A 403 20.88 -20.00 -23.35
N GLY A 404 21.63 -20.98 -22.84
CA GLY A 404 22.88 -20.69 -22.14
C GLY A 404 23.63 -21.89 -21.61
N VAL A 405 24.47 -21.63 -20.60
CA VAL A 405 25.27 -22.62 -19.87
C VAL A 405 24.30 -23.65 -19.33
N GLY A 406 24.27 -24.82 -19.95
CA GLY A 406 23.42 -25.92 -19.54
C GLY A 406 23.75 -26.27 -18.10
N ALA A 407 22.89 -27.07 -17.50
CA ALA A 407 22.97 -27.44 -16.11
C ALA A 407 24.11 -28.44 -15.84
N ALA A 408 25.33 -28.05 -16.19
CA ALA A 408 26.56 -28.73 -15.88
C ALA A 408 26.70 -28.84 -14.36
N ASP A 409 27.19 -29.99 -13.89
CA ASP A 409 27.46 -30.21 -12.47
C ASP A 409 28.45 -29.18 -11.90
N THR A 410 29.22 -28.55 -12.79
CA THR A 410 30.10 -27.44 -12.47
C THR A 410 29.98 -26.33 -13.51
N ILE A 411 29.84 -25.11 -13.02
CA ILE A 411 29.93 -23.88 -13.82
C ILE A 411 31.12 -23.06 -13.34
N VAL A 412 31.91 -22.54 -14.27
CA VAL A 412 32.98 -21.58 -13.98
C VAL A 412 32.61 -20.26 -14.64
N GLY A 413 32.45 -19.22 -13.82
CA GLY A 413 32.01 -17.90 -14.28
C GLY A 413 32.96 -16.79 -13.86
N THR A 414 33.12 -15.80 -14.73
CA THR A 414 33.92 -14.60 -14.46
C THR A 414 33.00 -13.43 -14.15
N ALA A 415 33.13 -12.83 -12.95
CA ALA A 415 32.22 -11.78 -12.49
C ALA A 415 32.20 -10.57 -13.45
N THR A 416 31.03 -10.19 -13.93
CA THR A 416 30.85 -9.05 -14.87
C THR A 416 30.93 -7.71 -14.16
N LYS A 417 30.55 -7.67 -12.88
CA LYS A 417 30.56 -6.47 -12.04
C LYS A 417 30.93 -6.78 -10.59
N THR A 418 31.53 -5.82 -9.91
CA THR A 418 31.85 -5.91 -8.48
C THR A 418 30.56 -5.93 -7.66
N HIS A 419 30.39 -6.92 -6.79
CA HIS A 419 29.17 -7.06 -5.99
C HIS A 419 29.44 -7.73 -4.64
N LEU A 420 28.55 -7.48 -3.67
CA LEU A 420 28.49 -8.22 -2.42
C LEU A 420 27.89 -9.61 -2.67
N VAL A 421 28.49 -10.63 -2.05
CA VAL A 421 27.99 -12.00 -2.09
C VAL A 421 26.56 -12.10 -1.54
N ASP A 422 26.30 -11.41 -0.43
CA ASP A 422 24.97 -11.25 0.17
C ASP A 422 24.73 -9.76 0.47
N SER A 423 23.79 -9.14 -0.24
CA SER A 423 23.46 -7.72 -0.10
C SER A 423 22.65 -7.40 1.16
N SER A 424 22.11 -8.42 1.85
CA SER A 424 21.38 -8.24 3.11
C SER A 424 22.31 -8.13 4.32
N VAL A 425 23.60 -8.48 4.15
CA VAL A 425 24.61 -8.45 5.21
C VAL A 425 25.56 -7.28 4.98
N TRP A 426 25.45 -6.26 5.83
CA TRP A 426 26.37 -5.12 5.81
C TRP A 426 27.80 -5.59 6.11
N GLY A 427 28.76 -5.22 5.26
CA GLY A 427 30.16 -5.66 5.37
C GLY A 427 30.45 -7.09 4.90
N GLY A 428 29.51 -7.72 4.17
CA GLY A 428 29.71 -9.05 3.59
C GLY A 428 30.90 -9.15 2.61
N PRO A 429 31.35 -10.37 2.26
CA PRO A 429 32.44 -10.54 1.30
C PRO A 429 32.07 -10.00 -0.09
N VAL A 430 33.05 -9.37 -0.73
CA VAL A 430 32.91 -8.73 -2.05
C VAL A 430 33.65 -9.56 -3.11
N ILE A 431 32.99 -9.79 -4.23
CA ILE A 431 33.58 -10.37 -5.44
C ILE A 431 33.83 -9.22 -6.41
N LYS A 432 35.07 -9.11 -6.90
CA LYS A 432 35.46 -8.03 -7.81
C LYS A 432 35.12 -8.40 -9.26
N ALA A 433 34.79 -7.41 -10.08
CA ALA A 433 34.70 -7.59 -11.53
C ALA A 433 35.98 -8.25 -12.08
N GLY A 434 35.83 -9.22 -12.98
CA GLY A 434 36.93 -10.02 -13.54
C GLY A 434 37.37 -11.22 -12.67
N GLN A 435 36.84 -11.37 -11.44
CA GLN A 435 37.18 -12.52 -10.60
C GLN A 435 36.43 -13.78 -11.06
N THR A 436 37.17 -14.87 -11.26
CA THR A 436 36.60 -16.18 -11.62
C THR A 436 36.14 -16.94 -10.38
N VAL A 437 34.95 -17.52 -10.44
CA VAL A 437 34.32 -18.28 -9.37
C VAL A 437 33.81 -19.60 -9.94
N ARG A 438 34.03 -20.69 -9.20
CA ARG A 438 33.53 -22.02 -9.52
C ARG A 438 32.27 -22.30 -8.70
N PHE A 439 31.28 -22.87 -9.37
CA PHE A 439 29.95 -23.16 -8.86
C PHE A 439 29.65 -24.65 -9.04
N ASP A 440 29.29 -25.35 -7.99
CA ASP A 440 28.97 -26.79 -8.03
C ASP A 440 27.48 -27.02 -7.76
N ARG A 441 26.82 -27.77 -8.63
CA ARG A 441 25.36 -27.95 -8.61
C ARG A 441 24.91 -28.80 -7.42
N GLN A 442 23.80 -28.41 -6.81
CA GLN A 442 23.16 -29.07 -5.67
C GLN A 442 21.90 -29.83 -6.12
N PRO A 443 21.44 -30.85 -5.36
CA PRO A 443 20.23 -31.63 -5.70
C PRO A 443 18.93 -30.82 -5.79
N ASP A 444 18.89 -29.62 -5.19
CA ASP A 444 17.74 -28.73 -5.28
C ASP A 444 17.73 -27.83 -6.53
N GLY A 445 18.71 -28.01 -7.42
CA GLY A 445 18.89 -27.27 -8.67
C GLY A 445 19.67 -25.96 -8.54
N ARG A 446 20.08 -25.57 -7.32
CA ARG A 446 20.93 -24.39 -7.09
C ARG A 446 22.41 -24.75 -7.17
N TYR A 447 23.26 -23.75 -7.16
CA TYR A 447 24.71 -23.92 -7.20
C TYR A 447 25.34 -23.43 -5.90
N GLN A 448 26.35 -24.14 -5.43
CA GLN A 448 27.13 -23.77 -4.27
C GLN A 448 28.50 -23.25 -4.70
N TYR A 449 28.99 -22.23 -4.01
CA TYR A 449 30.35 -21.71 -4.20
C TYR A 449 30.91 -21.19 -2.89
N THR A 450 32.25 -21.12 -2.80
CA THR A 450 32.95 -20.74 -1.56
C THR A 450 33.68 -19.43 -1.74
N VAL A 451 33.48 -18.50 -0.80
CA VAL A 451 34.20 -17.22 -0.73
C VAL A 451 34.69 -17.00 0.68
N ARG A 452 36.02 -16.88 0.87
CA ARG A 452 36.68 -16.73 2.19
C ARG A 452 36.20 -17.79 3.20
N ASP A 453 36.29 -19.06 2.82
CA ASP A 453 35.95 -20.24 3.64
C ASP A 453 34.48 -20.34 4.10
N LYS A 454 33.58 -19.53 3.53
CA LYS A 454 32.13 -19.64 3.73
C LYS A 454 31.45 -20.11 2.44
N CYS A 455 30.53 -21.05 2.58
CA CYS A 455 29.73 -21.59 1.48
C CYS A 455 28.48 -20.74 1.27
N TYR A 456 28.21 -20.41 0.02
CA TYR A 456 27.04 -19.66 -0.41
C TYR A 456 26.30 -20.46 -1.47
N VAL A 457 24.98 -20.27 -1.53
CA VAL A 457 24.13 -20.92 -2.52
C VAL A 457 23.53 -19.85 -3.42
N VAL A 458 23.66 -20.03 -4.73
CA VAL A 458 23.24 -19.11 -5.78
C VAL A 458 22.39 -19.83 -6.81
N SER A 459 21.47 -19.13 -7.46
CA SER A 459 20.69 -19.70 -8.57
C SER A 459 21.49 -19.64 -9.88
N LEU A 460 21.15 -20.49 -10.86
CA LEU A 460 21.74 -20.41 -12.21
C LEU A 460 21.57 -19.00 -12.80
N ASP A 461 20.39 -18.41 -12.62
CA ASP A 461 20.08 -17.06 -13.10
C ASP A 461 21.00 -16.00 -12.51
N GLU A 462 21.22 -16.06 -11.20
CA GLU A 462 22.09 -15.11 -10.52
C GLU A 462 23.55 -15.30 -10.92
N ILE A 463 23.96 -16.53 -11.30
CA ILE A 463 25.24 -16.75 -11.98
C ILE A 463 25.24 -16.07 -13.35
N THR A 464 24.26 -16.33 -14.22
CA THR A 464 24.23 -15.75 -15.56
C THR A 464 24.08 -14.22 -15.58
N THR A 465 23.46 -13.62 -14.55
CA THR A 465 23.34 -12.17 -14.40
C THR A 465 24.64 -11.53 -13.91
N ARG A 466 25.39 -12.20 -13.03
CA ARG A 466 26.57 -11.61 -12.36
C ARG A 466 27.90 -12.10 -12.93
N TYR A 467 27.89 -13.14 -13.75
CA TYR A 467 29.08 -13.79 -14.28
C TYR A 467 28.91 -14.06 -15.77
N SER A 468 29.99 -13.85 -16.52
CA SER A 468 30.14 -14.35 -17.87
C SER A 468 30.54 -15.82 -17.80
N VAL A 469 29.80 -16.68 -18.48
CA VAL A 469 29.88 -18.14 -18.40
C VAL A 469 29.72 -18.73 -19.81
N GLU A 470 30.49 -19.77 -20.14
CA GLU A 470 30.47 -20.41 -21.47
C GLU A 470 29.12 -21.07 -21.76
N LYS A 471 28.39 -20.55 -22.76
CA LYS A 471 27.06 -21.01 -23.13
C LYS A 471 27.14 -22.38 -23.81
N SER A 472 26.36 -23.37 -23.35
CA SER A 472 26.15 -24.62 -24.09
C SER A 472 24.89 -24.53 -24.96
N ALA A 473 24.60 -25.60 -25.71
CA ALA A 473 23.48 -25.68 -26.65
C ALA A 473 22.11 -25.48 -25.99
N GLN A 474 21.14 -24.94 -26.75
CA GLN A 474 19.77 -24.71 -26.31
C GLN A 474 19.04 -26.03 -26.01
N ALA A 475 18.49 -26.18 -24.80
CA ALA A 475 17.80 -27.40 -24.40
C ALA A 475 16.72 -27.15 -23.34
N TRP A 476 15.82 -28.13 -23.19
CA TRP A 476 14.89 -28.20 -22.07
C TRP A 476 15.57 -28.76 -20.83
N GLU A 477 15.45 -28.06 -19.71
CA GLU A 477 16.06 -28.46 -18.44
C GLU A 477 15.07 -28.40 -17.28
N ILE A 478 15.19 -29.35 -16.36
CA ILE A 478 14.42 -29.35 -15.11
C ILE A 478 15.21 -28.57 -14.07
N VAL A 479 14.78 -27.35 -13.76
CA VAL A 479 15.39 -26.48 -12.75
C VAL A 479 14.91 -26.79 -11.33
N HIS A 480 13.73 -27.38 -11.21
CA HIS A 480 13.20 -27.88 -9.96
C HIS A 480 12.58 -29.26 -10.18
N GLU A 481 13.05 -30.27 -9.44
CA GLU A 481 12.54 -31.64 -9.53
C GLU A 481 11.09 -31.78 -9.00
N GLY A 482 10.71 -30.87 -8.10
CA GLY A 482 9.37 -30.75 -7.53
C GLY A 482 9.13 -31.53 -6.26
N MET A 483 7.87 -31.49 -5.80
CA MET A 483 7.51 -31.98 -4.47
C MET A 483 7.36 -33.49 -4.38
N ALA A 484 7.06 -34.15 -5.50
CA ALA A 484 6.86 -35.60 -5.54
C ALA A 484 8.16 -36.35 -5.20
N VAL A 485 9.32 -35.82 -5.60
CA VAL A 485 10.64 -36.37 -5.26
C VAL A 485 10.94 -36.24 -3.77
N ARG A 486 10.56 -35.11 -3.16
CA ARG A 486 10.79 -34.86 -1.72
C ARG A 486 9.79 -35.56 -0.80
N TYR A 487 8.60 -35.91 -1.30
CA TYR A 487 7.57 -36.62 -0.54
C TYR A 487 7.02 -37.84 -1.29
N PRO A 488 7.87 -38.84 -1.62
CA PRO A 488 7.50 -39.94 -2.51
C PRO A 488 6.37 -40.79 -1.94
N GLY A 489 6.37 -41.07 -0.64
CA GLY A 489 5.29 -41.84 -0.01
C GLY A 489 3.92 -41.13 -0.02
N GLN A 490 3.89 -39.80 0.08
CA GLN A 490 2.63 -39.03 -0.01
C GLN A 490 2.14 -38.97 -1.46
N ALA A 491 3.06 -38.79 -2.42
CA ALA A 491 2.75 -38.82 -3.84
C ALA A 491 2.18 -40.17 -4.25
N GLU A 492 2.81 -41.27 -3.82
CA GLU A 492 2.37 -42.63 -4.14
C GLU A 492 0.98 -42.95 -3.58
N ARG A 493 0.68 -42.49 -2.37
CA ARG A 493 -0.68 -42.61 -1.80
C ARG A 493 -1.71 -41.86 -2.64
N LEU A 494 -1.36 -40.69 -3.17
CA LEU A 494 -2.25 -39.94 -4.07
C LEU A 494 -2.40 -40.64 -5.41
N ARG A 495 -1.33 -41.21 -6.00
CA ARG A 495 -1.41 -42.00 -7.24
C ARG A 495 -2.32 -43.21 -7.10
N LYS A 496 -2.18 -43.99 -6.01
CA LYS A 496 -3.07 -45.12 -5.73
C LYS A 496 -4.54 -44.70 -5.62
N ARG A 497 -4.80 -43.57 -4.96
CA ARG A 497 -6.15 -43.01 -4.85
C ARG A 497 -6.68 -42.50 -6.20
N LEU A 498 -5.82 -41.92 -7.04
CA LEU A 498 -6.15 -41.46 -8.38
C LEU A 498 -6.66 -42.63 -9.23
N LEU A 499 -5.93 -43.75 -9.24
CA LEU A 499 -6.32 -44.99 -9.92
C LEU A 499 -7.62 -45.58 -9.35
N ALA A 500 -7.76 -45.62 -8.03
CA ALA A 500 -8.97 -46.14 -7.38
C ALA A 500 -10.24 -45.32 -7.70
N LEU A 501 -10.08 -44.02 -7.98
CA LEU A 501 -11.17 -43.14 -8.40
C LEU A 501 -11.39 -43.14 -9.92
N GLY A 502 -10.59 -43.88 -10.70
CA GLY A 502 -10.66 -43.92 -12.16
C GLY A 502 -10.32 -42.60 -12.85
N ILE A 503 -9.60 -41.70 -12.15
CA ILE A 503 -9.24 -40.38 -12.68
C ILE A 503 -8.29 -40.50 -13.87
N ASP A 504 -7.42 -41.51 -13.86
CA ASP A 504 -6.46 -41.86 -14.92
C ASP A 504 -7.13 -42.12 -16.27
N ARG A 505 -8.40 -42.54 -16.28
CA ARG A 505 -9.12 -42.91 -17.51
C ARG A 505 -9.56 -41.72 -18.35
N TRP A 506 -9.79 -40.57 -17.71
CA TRP A 506 -10.26 -39.34 -18.38
C TRP A 506 -9.28 -38.17 -18.27
N LEU A 507 -8.34 -38.24 -17.32
CA LEU A 507 -7.15 -37.41 -17.25
C LEU A 507 -5.97 -38.27 -17.76
N ASP A 508 -6.04 -38.66 -19.02
CA ASP A 508 -5.22 -39.71 -19.65
C ASP A 508 -3.79 -39.25 -20.01
N TRP A 509 -3.51 -37.95 -19.94
CA TRP A 509 -2.16 -37.44 -20.16
C TRP A 509 -1.32 -37.51 -18.88
N GLN A 510 -0.19 -38.20 -18.96
CA GLN A 510 0.67 -38.47 -17.82
C GLN A 510 1.08 -37.20 -17.06
N PHE A 511 1.43 -36.11 -17.76
CA PHE A 511 1.84 -34.86 -17.10
C PHE A 511 0.70 -34.25 -16.27
N GLN A 512 -0.56 -34.42 -16.69
CA GLN A 512 -1.72 -33.89 -15.96
C GLN A 512 -1.91 -34.65 -14.65
N GLN A 513 -1.72 -35.97 -14.66
CA GLN A 513 -1.82 -36.83 -13.48
C GLN A 513 -0.72 -36.48 -12.45
N GLU A 514 0.52 -36.35 -12.91
CA GLU A 514 1.65 -36.00 -12.05
C GLU A 514 1.49 -34.60 -11.44
N ASP A 515 1.07 -33.62 -12.24
CA ASP A 515 0.80 -32.26 -11.77
C ASP A 515 -0.38 -32.21 -10.79
N LEU A 516 -1.44 -32.99 -11.02
CA LEU A 516 -2.57 -33.10 -10.10
C LEU A 516 -2.10 -33.63 -8.72
N VAL A 517 -1.26 -34.66 -8.71
CA VAL A 517 -0.67 -35.20 -7.48
C VAL A 517 0.18 -34.12 -6.80
N GLU A 518 1.07 -33.46 -7.55
CA GLU A 518 1.97 -32.45 -7.03
C GLU A 518 1.22 -31.24 -6.43
N LEU A 519 0.22 -30.72 -7.14
CA LEU A 519 -0.62 -29.61 -6.67
C LEU A 519 -1.36 -29.96 -5.36
N LEU A 520 -1.71 -31.22 -5.13
CA LEU A 520 -2.38 -31.66 -3.89
C LEU A 520 -1.42 -31.91 -2.72
N LEU A 521 -0.11 -32.03 -2.97
CA LEU A 521 0.91 -32.03 -1.93
C LEU A 521 1.04 -30.65 -1.27
N LYS A 522 0.68 -29.58 -1.97
CA LYS A 522 0.62 -28.22 -1.40
C LYS A 522 -0.47 -28.12 -0.34
N PRO A 523 -0.14 -27.73 0.91
CA PRO A 523 -1.12 -27.66 1.98
C PRO A 523 -2.21 -26.60 1.77
N ASN A 524 -1.90 -25.48 1.12
CA ASN A 524 -2.85 -24.39 0.91
C ASN A 524 -3.37 -24.34 -0.54
N GLY A 525 -2.57 -24.80 -1.48
CA GLY A 525 -2.83 -24.78 -2.92
C GLY A 525 -1.77 -23.99 -3.69
N ALA A 526 -2.00 -23.77 -4.98
CA ALA A 526 -1.09 -23.11 -5.91
C ALA A 526 -1.85 -22.60 -7.14
N VAL A 527 -1.17 -21.80 -7.95
CA VAL A 527 -1.61 -21.37 -9.28
C VAL A 527 -1.19 -22.42 -10.30
N ALA A 528 -2.14 -23.08 -10.97
CA ALA A 528 -1.86 -23.92 -12.13
C ALA A 528 -1.93 -23.05 -13.39
N ALA A 529 -0.75 -22.63 -13.84
CA ALA A 529 -0.51 -21.74 -14.97
C ALA A 529 -0.30 -22.53 -16.28
N TRP A 530 -1.14 -23.54 -16.55
CA TRP A 530 -0.99 -24.32 -17.76
C TRP A 530 -1.40 -23.52 -18.99
N GLU A 531 -0.58 -23.61 -20.05
CA GLU A 531 -0.90 -23.01 -21.34
C GLU A 531 -2.25 -23.50 -21.87
N GLN A 532 -2.87 -22.72 -22.75
CA GLN A 532 -4.18 -23.06 -23.28
C GLN A 532 -4.11 -24.30 -24.17
N GLY A 533 -5.10 -25.17 -24.02
CA GLY A 533 -5.15 -26.47 -24.68
C GLY A 533 -4.74 -27.63 -23.79
N CYS A 534 -4.05 -27.39 -22.67
CA CYS A 534 -3.57 -28.46 -21.78
C CYS A 534 -4.64 -29.12 -20.88
N GLY A 535 -5.95 -28.92 -21.11
CA GLY A 535 -7.02 -29.62 -20.37
C GLY A 535 -7.31 -29.14 -18.93
N LYS A 536 -7.28 -27.82 -18.67
CA LYS A 536 -7.48 -27.24 -17.33
C LYS A 536 -8.83 -27.55 -16.67
N SER A 537 -9.91 -27.66 -17.44
CA SER A 537 -11.25 -27.95 -16.89
C SER A 537 -11.29 -29.29 -16.14
N ARG A 538 -10.70 -30.33 -16.73
CA ARG A 538 -10.61 -31.68 -16.11
C ARG A 538 -9.70 -31.68 -14.88
N LEU A 539 -8.63 -30.88 -14.88
CA LEU A 539 -7.79 -30.69 -13.69
C LEU A 539 -8.59 -30.15 -12.50
N ALA A 540 -9.54 -29.23 -12.72
CA ALA A 540 -10.40 -28.70 -11.65
C ALA A 540 -11.21 -29.80 -10.95
N ALA A 541 -11.81 -30.70 -11.73
CA ALA A 541 -12.53 -31.87 -11.23
C ALA A 541 -11.59 -32.80 -10.46
N GLY A 542 -10.43 -33.11 -11.03
CA GLY A 542 -9.42 -33.98 -10.43
C GLY A 542 -8.95 -33.46 -9.07
N LEU A 543 -8.70 -32.16 -8.94
CA LEU A 543 -8.32 -31.53 -7.68
C LEU A 543 -9.38 -31.76 -6.58
N ILE A 544 -10.66 -31.55 -6.90
CA ILE A 544 -11.76 -31.76 -5.95
C ILE A 544 -11.88 -33.25 -5.59
N LEU A 545 -11.97 -34.13 -6.58
CA LEU A 545 -12.21 -35.56 -6.38
C LEU A 545 -11.07 -36.23 -5.60
N LEU A 546 -9.81 -35.99 -6.00
CA LEU A 546 -8.63 -36.61 -5.39
C LEU A 546 -8.31 -36.03 -4.01
N SER A 547 -8.66 -34.77 -3.74
CA SER A 547 -8.50 -34.19 -2.39
C SER A 547 -9.37 -34.87 -1.34
N GLY A 548 -10.53 -35.41 -1.73
CA GLY A 548 -11.47 -36.04 -0.81
C GLY A 548 -12.25 -35.08 0.08
N VAL A 549 -12.35 -33.80 -0.31
CA VAL A 549 -13.19 -32.86 0.42
C VAL A 549 -14.67 -33.21 0.25
N LYS A 550 -15.49 -32.92 1.29
CA LYS A 550 -16.93 -33.13 1.24
C LYS A 550 -17.61 -32.27 0.17
N HIS A 551 -17.22 -31.00 0.09
CA HIS A 551 -17.74 -30.04 -0.88
C HIS A 551 -16.58 -29.26 -1.51
N GLY A 552 -16.42 -29.41 -2.82
CA GLY A 552 -15.57 -28.58 -3.67
C GLY A 552 -16.40 -27.52 -4.41
N LEU A 553 -15.79 -26.39 -4.73
CA LEU A 553 -16.41 -25.31 -5.51
C LEU A 553 -15.51 -24.92 -6.67
N ILE A 554 -16.05 -24.90 -7.88
CA ILE A 554 -15.42 -24.31 -9.05
C ILE A 554 -16.14 -23.00 -9.38
N VAL A 555 -15.38 -21.93 -9.52
CA VAL A 555 -15.88 -20.60 -9.90
C VAL A 555 -15.42 -20.30 -11.32
N VAL A 556 -16.38 -20.06 -12.21
CA VAL A 556 -16.16 -19.82 -13.65
C VAL A 556 -16.87 -18.54 -14.10
N GLU A 557 -16.61 -18.07 -15.33
CA GLU A 557 -17.42 -17.02 -15.94
C GLU A 557 -18.85 -17.52 -16.19
N ALA A 558 -19.88 -16.67 -16.04
CA ALA A 558 -21.28 -17.08 -16.24
C ALA A 558 -21.55 -17.82 -17.56
N ARG A 559 -20.86 -17.43 -18.64
CA ARG A 559 -20.99 -18.08 -19.96
C ARG A 559 -20.41 -19.50 -20.02
N LEU A 560 -19.46 -19.84 -19.16
CA LEU A 560 -18.77 -21.15 -19.14
C LEU A 560 -19.52 -22.18 -18.29
N ILE A 561 -20.58 -21.80 -17.59
CA ILE A 561 -21.31 -22.71 -16.69
C ILE A 561 -21.85 -23.94 -17.44
N ALA A 562 -22.49 -23.73 -18.60
CA ALA A 562 -23.08 -24.83 -19.38
C ALA A 562 -22.00 -25.77 -19.95
N GLU A 563 -20.93 -25.20 -20.52
CA GLU A 563 -19.79 -25.95 -21.06
C GLU A 563 -19.07 -26.74 -19.96
N MET A 564 -18.76 -26.10 -18.83
CA MET A 564 -18.11 -26.75 -17.69
C MET A 564 -18.98 -27.87 -17.11
N ARG A 565 -20.30 -27.68 -17.04
CA ARG A 565 -21.23 -28.73 -16.60
C ARG A 565 -21.18 -29.94 -17.53
N ALA A 566 -21.27 -29.71 -18.84
CA ALA A 566 -21.22 -30.79 -19.83
C ALA A 566 -19.88 -31.56 -19.78
N GLU A 567 -18.75 -30.86 -19.64
CA GLU A 567 -17.43 -31.49 -19.46
C GLU A 567 -17.34 -32.33 -18.18
N LEU A 568 -17.94 -31.86 -17.08
CA LEU A 568 -17.93 -32.60 -15.82
C LEU A 568 -18.83 -33.84 -15.88
N GLU A 569 -19.99 -33.74 -16.51
CA GLU A 569 -20.93 -34.87 -16.67
C GLU A 569 -20.34 -36.00 -17.55
N GLN A 570 -19.30 -35.74 -18.35
CA GLN A 570 -18.55 -36.77 -19.07
C GLN A 570 -17.62 -37.60 -18.17
N VAL A 571 -17.14 -37.03 -17.05
CA VAL A 571 -16.10 -37.66 -16.20
C VAL A 571 -16.62 -38.11 -14.84
N MET A 572 -17.84 -37.69 -14.47
CA MET A 572 -18.48 -38.07 -13.22
C MET A 572 -20.01 -38.05 -13.35
N PRO A 573 -20.75 -38.75 -12.47
CA PRO A 573 -22.21 -38.77 -12.50
C PRO A 573 -22.80 -37.37 -12.38
N ALA A 574 -23.85 -37.08 -13.16
CA ALA A 574 -24.54 -35.78 -13.14
C ALA A 574 -25.10 -35.43 -11.74
N SER A 575 -25.45 -36.44 -10.92
CA SER A 575 -25.89 -36.25 -9.54
C SER A 575 -24.84 -35.62 -8.61
N ASP A 576 -23.55 -35.73 -8.96
CA ASP A 576 -22.45 -35.20 -8.15
C ASP A 576 -22.07 -33.75 -8.52
N VAL A 577 -22.64 -33.22 -9.62
CA VAL A 577 -22.40 -31.87 -10.15
C VAL A 577 -23.61 -30.98 -9.83
N HIS A 578 -23.43 -30.06 -8.87
CA HIS A 578 -24.47 -29.12 -8.45
C HIS A 578 -24.18 -27.71 -8.98
N VAL A 579 -25.16 -27.06 -9.64
CA VAL A 579 -24.98 -25.68 -10.14
C VAL A 579 -25.75 -24.72 -9.24
N ILE A 580 -25.06 -23.74 -8.65
CA ILE A 580 -25.65 -22.73 -7.78
C ILE A 580 -26.14 -21.56 -8.62
N GLN A 581 -27.45 -21.50 -8.85
CA GLN A 581 -28.13 -20.47 -9.64
C GLN A 581 -29.07 -19.61 -8.81
N SER A 582 -29.57 -20.11 -7.68
CA SER A 582 -30.50 -19.39 -6.81
C SER A 582 -30.17 -19.55 -5.32
N PRO A 583 -30.83 -18.81 -4.41
CA PRO A 583 -30.64 -18.95 -2.96
C PRO A 583 -30.96 -20.35 -2.44
N GLU A 584 -31.93 -21.04 -3.04
CA GLU A 584 -32.37 -22.39 -2.66
C GLU A 584 -31.25 -23.42 -2.83
N ASP A 585 -30.41 -23.24 -3.86
CA ASP A 585 -29.26 -24.09 -4.15
C ASP A 585 -28.17 -24.03 -3.06
N LEU A 586 -28.25 -23.07 -2.12
CA LEU A 586 -27.32 -22.95 -1.00
C LEU A 586 -27.68 -23.88 0.16
N VAL A 587 -28.88 -24.47 0.18
CA VAL A 587 -29.32 -25.36 1.27
C VAL A 587 -28.54 -26.67 1.19
N HIS A 588 -28.55 -27.32 0.03
CA HIS A 588 -27.83 -28.56 -0.22
C HIS A 588 -26.66 -28.33 -1.18
N LEU A 589 -25.46 -28.73 -0.76
CA LEU A 589 -24.26 -28.67 -1.60
C LEU A 589 -23.90 -30.07 -2.05
N GLY A 590 -23.61 -30.20 -3.34
CA GLY A 590 -23.09 -31.44 -3.93
C GLY A 590 -21.62 -31.67 -3.56
N ARG A 591 -21.05 -32.78 -4.06
CA ARG A 591 -19.61 -33.05 -3.95
C ARG A 591 -18.82 -32.00 -4.72
N LEU A 592 -19.25 -31.68 -5.93
CA LEU A 592 -18.72 -30.61 -6.77
C LEU A 592 -19.81 -29.58 -7.03
N ASN A 593 -19.51 -28.31 -6.76
CA ASN A 593 -20.43 -27.21 -6.94
C ASN A 593 -19.88 -26.24 -8.00
N LEU A 594 -20.71 -25.76 -8.90
CA LEU A 594 -20.39 -24.75 -9.90
C LEU A 594 -21.10 -23.43 -9.57
N ILE A 595 -20.38 -22.31 -9.65
CA ILE A 595 -20.98 -20.99 -9.51
C ILE A 595 -20.27 -19.97 -10.41
N ALA A 596 -21.01 -19.00 -10.93
CA ALA A 596 -20.42 -17.90 -11.70
C ALA A 596 -19.78 -16.85 -10.77
N TYR A 597 -18.67 -16.23 -11.19
CA TYR A 597 -18.07 -15.08 -10.48
C TYR A 597 -19.09 -13.97 -10.19
N GLU A 598 -19.94 -13.67 -11.16
CA GLU A 598 -20.96 -12.63 -11.09
C GLU A 598 -22.02 -12.98 -10.02
N ARG A 599 -22.44 -14.25 -9.96
CA ARG A 599 -23.39 -14.74 -8.95
C ARG A 599 -22.78 -14.75 -7.55
N LEU A 600 -21.52 -15.19 -7.43
CA LEU A 600 -20.83 -15.34 -6.15
C LEU A 600 -20.78 -14.03 -5.34
N ARG A 601 -20.63 -12.88 -6.01
CA ARG A 601 -20.59 -11.55 -5.38
C ARG A 601 -21.96 -10.92 -5.12
N MET A 602 -23.04 -11.46 -5.69
CA MET A 602 -24.38 -10.87 -5.54
C MET A 602 -24.92 -11.06 -4.12
N PRO A 603 -25.72 -10.12 -3.60
CA PRO A 603 -26.57 -10.36 -2.44
C PRO A 603 -27.53 -11.53 -2.71
N VAL A 604 -27.74 -12.38 -1.71
CA VAL A 604 -28.69 -13.51 -1.79
C VAL A 604 -30.11 -13.00 -1.86
N ASP A 605 -30.43 -12.02 -1.02
CA ASP A 605 -31.69 -11.29 -1.03
C ASP A 605 -31.37 -9.79 -0.85
N ARG A 606 -31.64 -9.01 -1.91
CA ARG A 606 -31.38 -7.56 -1.92
C ARG A 606 -32.33 -6.77 -1.02
N GLN A 607 -33.54 -7.28 -0.76
CA GLN A 607 -34.53 -6.63 0.08
C GLN A 607 -34.17 -6.84 1.56
N ALA A 608 -33.75 -8.05 1.94
CA ALA A 608 -33.33 -8.32 3.31
C ALA A 608 -31.95 -7.73 3.67
N SER A 609 -30.92 -7.90 2.82
CA SER A 609 -29.59 -7.37 3.12
C SER A 609 -28.68 -7.26 1.90
N ARG A 610 -28.15 -6.06 1.67
CA ARG A 610 -27.11 -5.82 0.66
C ARG A 610 -25.74 -6.43 1.04
N ARG A 611 -25.53 -6.83 2.30
CA ARG A 611 -24.24 -7.34 2.80
C ARG A 611 -24.12 -8.87 2.73
N VAL A 612 -25.24 -9.59 2.75
CA VAL A 612 -25.26 -11.06 2.75
C VAL A 612 -25.22 -11.58 1.32
N THR A 613 -24.01 -11.92 0.85
CA THR A 613 -23.76 -12.45 -0.50
C THR A 613 -23.77 -13.97 -0.55
N TYR A 614 -23.78 -14.55 -1.75
CA TYR A 614 -23.58 -16.00 -1.94
C TYR A 614 -22.25 -16.45 -1.34
N ALA A 615 -21.17 -15.69 -1.56
CA ALA A 615 -19.88 -15.94 -0.92
C ALA A 615 -19.96 -15.94 0.62
N HIS A 616 -20.74 -15.03 1.22
CA HIS A 616 -20.97 -15.01 2.67
C HIS A 616 -21.67 -16.29 3.15
N ARG A 617 -22.73 -16.75 2.46
CA ARG A 617 -23.46 -17.98 2.82
C ARG A 617 -22.66 -19.27 2.62
N LEU A 618 -21.69 -19.26 1.72
CA LEU A 618 -20.78 -20.38 1.45
C LEU A 618 -19.52 -20.37 2.33
N ARG A 619 -19.31 -19.33 3.13
CA ARG A 619 -18.13 -19.16 3.97
C ARG A 619 -17.90 -20.37 4.88
N ARG A 620 -16.68 -20.92 4.84
CA ARG A 620 -16.24 -22.10 5.62
C ARG A 620 -16.97 -23.43 5.30
N ARG A 621 -17.93 -23.46 4.36
CA ARG A 621 -18.62 -24.68 3.91
C ARG A 621 -17.87 -25.42 2.79
N ILE A 622 -16.95 -24.72 2.13
CA ILE A 622 -16.15 -25.25 1.00
C ILE A 622 -14.78 -25.71 1.48
N GLY A 623 -14.43 -26.97 1.18
CA GLY A 623 -13.14 -27.56 1.54
C GLY A 623 -12.02 -27.19 0.56
N LEU A 624 -12.32 -27.19 -0.74
CA LEU A 624 -11.40 -26.85 -1.83
C LEU A 624 -12.12 -25.94 -2.83
N LEU A 625 -11.47 -24.83 -3.16
CA LEU A 625 -11.94 -23.84 -4.12
C LEU A 625 -11.01 -23.82 -5.34
N VAL A 626 -11.58 -23.91 -6.53
CA VAL A 626 -10.90 -23.71 -7.82
C VAL A 626 -11.47 -22.47 -8.49
N ALA A 627 -10.64 -21.49 -8.77
CA ALA A 627 -10.99 -20.29 -9.52
C ALA A 627 -10.44 -20.43 -10.95
N ASP A 628 -11.32 -20.68 -11.92
CA ASP A 628 -10.95 -20.77 -13.34
C ASP A 628 -10.90 -19.38 -13.97
N GLU A 629 -9.99 -19.15 -14.91
CA GLU A 629 -9.60 -17.81 -15.42
C GLU A 629 -9.37 -16.82 -14.25
N GLY A 630 -8.67 -17.33 -13.22
CA GLY A 630 -8.50 -16.63 -11.94
C GLY A 630 -7.53 -15.46 -11.99
N GLU A 631 -6.96 -15.09 -13.14
CA GLU A 631 -6.22 -13.83 -13.29
C GLU A 631 -7.06 -12.59 -12.99
N ARG A 632 -8.39 -12.71 -12.93
CA ARG A 632 -9.30 -11.69 -12.36
C ARG A 632 -8.94 -11.30 -10.92
N LEU A 633 -8.22 -12.16 -10.19
CA LEU A 633 -7.69 -11.91 -8.85
C LEU A 633 -6.48 -10.97 -8.84
N SER A 634 -5.92 -10.59 -9.99
CA SER A 634 -4.81 -9.63 -10.07
C SER A 634 -5.17 -8.31 -9.38
N ASN A 635 -6.45 -7.90 -9.50
CA ASN A 635 -7.00 -6.80 -8.73
C ASN A 635 -7.70 -7.32 -7.46
N PRO A 636 -7.09 -7.19 -6.27
CA PRO A 636 -7.62 -7.64 -4.97
C PRO A 636 -8.89 -6.88 -4.53
N ALA A 637 -9.06 -5.66 -5.04
CA ALA A 637 -10.03 -4.68 -4.58
C ALA A 637 -11.32 -4.81 -5.38
N SER A 638 -11.32 -5.63 -6.44
CA SER A 638 -12.54 -5.98 -7.17
C SER A 638 -13.50 -6.75 -6.26
N ASP A 639 -14.81 -6.55 -6.47
CA ASP A 639 -15.82 -7.28 -5.70
C ASP A 639 -15.73 -8.79 -5.93
N GLN A 640 -15.31 -9.23 -7.11
CA GLN A 640 -15.08 -10.63 -7.44
C GLN A 640 -13.97 -11.24 -6.56
N SER A 641 -12.83 -10.55 -6.46
CA SER A 641 -11.74 -10.95 -5.58
C SER A 641 -12.19 -10.99 -4.12
N ARG A 642 -12.87 -9.93 -3.64
CA ARG A 642 -13.39 -9.90 -2.27
C ARG A 642 -14.31 -11.08 -1.97
N ALA A 643 -15.21 -11.42 -2.89
CA ALA A 643 -16.12 -12.55 -2.76
C ALA A 643 -15.38 -13.88 -2.66
N LEU A 644 -14.37 -14.12 -3.51
CA LEU A 644 -13.54 -15.33 -3.41
C LEU A 644 -12.80 -15.43 -2.07
N TRP A 645 -12.20 -14.34 -1.60
CA TRP A 645 -11.53 -14.31 -0.29
C TRP A 645 -12.51 -14.53 0.87
N GLN A 646 -13.77 -14.08 0.75
CA GLN A 646 -14.80 -14.23 1.77
C GLN A 646 -15.18 -15.71 2.01
N LEU A 647 -15.11 -16.56 0.98
CA LEU A 647 -15.38 -18.01 1.09
C LEU A 647 -14.54 -18.70 2.17
N SER A 648 -13.31 -18.21 2.41
CA SER A 648 -12.40 -18.77 3.44
C SER A 648 -12.17 -20.28 3.28
N ALA A 649 -12.05 -20.78 2.04
CA ALA A 649 -11.82 -22.19 1.75
C ALA A 649 -10.44 -22.66 2.29
N LYS A 650 -10.36 -23.93 2.71
CA LYS A 650 -9.12 -24.50 3.30
C LYS A 650 -8.01 -24.66 2.27
N ARG A 651 -8.36 -25.09 1.05
CA ARG A 651 -7.46 -25.17 -0.10
C ARG A 651 -7.97 -24.32 -1.24
N ARG A 652 -7.09 -23.60 -1.91
CA ARG A 652 -7.41 -22.61 -2.95
C ARG A 652 -6.48 -22.80 -4.13
N TYR A 653 -7.06 -23.03 -5.30
CA TYR A 653 -6.35 -23.19 -6.56
C TYR A 653 -6.85 -22.15 -7.56
N ILE A 654 -5.93 -21.65 -8.37
CA ILE A 654 -6.25 -20.78 -9.49
C ILE A 654 -5.82 -21.52 -10.75
N LEU A 655 -6.71 -21.61 -11.74
CA LEU A 655 -6.39 -22.09 -13.06
C LEU A 655 -6.37 -20.90 -14.00
N THR A 656 -5.27 -20.70 -14.72
CA THR A 656 -5.16 -19.63 -15.72
C THR A 656 -4.08 -19.97 -16.73
N GLY A 657 -4.20 -19.47 -17.96
CA GLY A 657 -3.14 -19.63 -18.98
C GLY A 657 -2.12 -18.51 -18.99
N SER A 658 -2.43 -17.40 -18.32
CA SER A 658 -1.68 -16.15 -18.45
C SER A 658 -1.77 -15.36 -17.14
N PRO A 659 -1.09 -15.82 -16.08
CA PRO A 659 -1.22 -15.22 -14.76
C PRO A 659 -0.56 -13.84 -14.64
N ILE A 660 0.36 -13.49 -15.56
CA ILE A 660 0.92 -12.14 -15.74
C ILE A 660 0.36 -11.59 -17.05
N ALA A 661 -0.74 -10.83 -16.99
CA ALA A 661 -1.43 -10.40 -18.21
C ALA A 661 -0.86 -9.10 -18.80
N SER A 662 -0.40 -8.19 -17.93
CA SER A 662 0.01 -6.83 -18.29
C SER A 662 1.27 -6.39 -17.57
N TYR A 663 1.41 -6.68 -16.28
CA TYR A 663 2.55 -6.21 -15.49
C TYR A 663 2.97 -7.28 -14.48
N PRO A 664 4.25 -7.32 -14.07
CA PRO A 664 4.74 -8.28 -13.08
C PRO A 664 3.89 -8.31 -11.80
N ARG A 665 3.30 -7.17 -11.38
CA ARG A 665 2.41 -7.12 -10.22
C ARG A 665 1.13 -7.96 -10.34
N ASP A 666 0.71 -8.34 -11.54
CA ASP A 666 -0.56 -9.05 -11.77
C ASP A 666 -0.60 -10.40 -11.06
N ILE A 667 0.55 -11.07 -10.91
CA ILE A 667 0.66 -12.36 -10.22
C ILE A 667 0.41 -12.25 -8.72
N PHE A 668 0.62 -11.07 -8.13
CA PHE A 668 0.74 -10.94 -6.68
C PHE A 668 -0.57 -11.33 -5.96
N GLY A 669 -1.71 -10.89 -6.49
CA GLY A 669 -3.02 -11.26 -5.95
C GLY A 669 -3.29 -12.77 -6.01
N LEU A 670 -2.78 -13.45 -7.04
CA LEU A 670 -2.99 -14.88 -7.26
C LEU A 670 -2.17 -15.72 -6.25
N ILE A 671 -0.89 -15.39 -6.06
CA ILE A 671 -0.03 -16.10 -5.11
C ILE A 671 -0.41 -15.81 -3.66
N ALA A 672 -0.83 -14.58 -3.35
CA ALA A 672 -1.35 -14.26 -2.01
C ALA A 672 -2.64 -15.04 -1.70
N PHE A 673 -3.51 -15.22 -2.70
CA PHE A 673 -4.74 -15.98 -2.56
C PHE A 673 -4.50 -17.49 -2.38
N THR A 674 -3.56 -18.08 -3.10
CA THR A 674 -3.30 -19.53 -3.07
C THR A 674 -2.29 -19.92 -1.98
N GLY A 675 -1.11 -19.29 -1.99
CA GLY A 675 0.01 -19.58 -1.10
C GLY A 675 -0.18 -19.07 0.33
N GLY A 676 -0.84 -17.93 0.50
CA GLY A 676 -1.05 -17.26 1.79
C GLY A 676 -0.74 -15.77 1.72
N ASP A 677 -1.33 -14.98 2.61
CA ASP A 677 -1.17 -13.52 2.66
C ASP A 677 -0.19 -13.15 3.78
N GLY A 678 1.08 -12.86 3.46
CA GLY A 678 2.11 -12.49 4.43
C GLY A 678 2.43 -13.63 5.42
N THR A 679 2.73 -14.81 4.89
CA THR A 679 3.07 -16.04 5.62
C THR A 679 4.55 -16.41 5.44
N ALA A 680 5.12 -17.29 6.26
CA ALA A 680 6.51 -17.70 6.11
C ALA A 680 6.85 -18.29 4.72
N ALA A 681 5.89 -18.94 4.05
CA ALA A 681 6.08 -19.45 2.68
C ALA A 681 5.82 -18.42 1.57
N GLN A 682 5.14 -17.32 1.88
CA GLN A 682 4.81 -16.24 0.95
C GLN A 682 4.83 -14.93 1.77
N PRO A 683 6.01 -14.31 1.94
CA PRO A 683 6.19 -13.24 2.93
C PRO A 683 5.55 -11.92 2.51
N TYR A 684 5.29 -11.72 1.22
CA TYR A 684 4.66 -10.52 0.69
C TYR A 684 3.17 -10.47 1.04
N GLY A 685 2.82 -9.73 2.10
CA GLY A 685 1.42 -9.48 2.45
C GLY A 685 0.72 -8.59 1.44
N TYR A 686 -0.32 -9.11 0.80
CA TYR A 686 -1.22 -8.30 -0.01
C TYR A 686 -2.12 -7.42 0.87
N ARG A 687 -2.78 -8.01 1.88
CA ARG A 687 -3.59 -7.24 2.86
C ARG A 687 -2.87 -7.06 4.20
N ARG A 688 -1.66 -7.62 4.31
CA ARG A 688 -0.80 -7.62 5.51
C ARG A 688 0.55 -6.95 5.22
N GLY A 689 1.39 -6.86 6.25
CA GLY A 689 2.77 -6.41 6.09
C GLY A 689 3.65 -7.42 5.34
N TYR A 690 4.82 -6.97 4.91
CA TYR A 690 5.89 -7.87 4.47
C TYR A 690 6.48 -8.58 5.68
N LEU A 691 6.34 -9.90 5.74
CA LEU A 691 6.78 -10.68 6.89
C LEU A 691 8.30 -10.76 6.94
N GLU A 692 8.88 -10.23 8.01
CA GLU A 692 10.32 -10.26 8.26
C GLU A 692 10.63 -10.91 9.60
N ALA A 693 11.79 -11.56 9.68
CA ALA A 693 12.26 -12.17 10.92
C ALA A 693 12.46 -11.12 12.04
N ASN A 694 12.82 -9.89 11.68
CA ASN A 694 13.06 -8.80 12.63
C ASN A 694 11.78 -8.34 13.37
N TRP A 695 10.58 -8.76 12.95
CA TRP A 695 9.32 -8.42 13.63
C TRP A 695 9.27 -8.90 15.08
N LEU A 696 10.05 -9.92 15.46
CA LEU A 696 10.16 -10.34 16.86
C LEU A 696 10.92 -9.33 17.72
N ALA A 697 11.86 -8.59 17.14
CA ALA A 697 12.58 -7.53 17.83
C ALA A 697 11.74 -6.24 17.87
N SER A 698 11.36 -5.73 16.71
CA SER A 698 10.51 -4.53 16.58
C SER A 698 9.83 -4.46 15.22
N VAL A 699 8.58 -3.97 15.21
CA VAL A 699 7.83 -3.66 13.98
C VAL A 699 7.87 -2.17 13.58
N GLN A 700 8.70 -1.36 14.23
CA GLN A 700 8.84 0.09 13.94
C GLN A 700 9.12 0.37 12.46
N HIS A 701 9.91 -0.47 11.81
CA HIS A 701 10.29 -0.33 10.40
C HIS A 701 9.49 -1.24 9.48
N ALA A 702 8.40 -1.84 9.95
CA ALA A 702 7.62 -2.77 9.13
C ALA A 702 6.99 -2.05 7.93
N GLU A 703 7.09 -2.68 6.77
CA GLU A 703 6.52 -2.19 5.51
C GLU A 703 5.24 -2.94 5.15
N ARG A 704 4.33 -2.30 4.39
CA ARG A 704 3.21 -3.00 3.77
C ARG A 704 3.75 -3.96 2.71
N GLY A 705 3.21 -5.17 2.60
CA GLY A 705 3.75 -6.14 1.65
C GLY A 705 3.57 -5.73 0.19
N ILE A 706 2.54 -4.94 -0.14
CA ILE A 706 2.40 -4.31 -1.48
C ILE A 706 3.55 -3.37 -1.79
N ASP A 707 3.99 -2.55 -0.82
CA ASP A 707 5.05 -1.57 -1.05
C ASP A 707 6.39 -2.30 -1.23
N ARG A 708 6.66 -3.32 -0.40
CA ARG A 708 7.84 -4.16 -0.56
C ARG A 708 7.86 -4.90 -1.90
N PHE A 709 6.74 -5.50 -2.30
CA PHE A 709 6.63 -6.19 -3.58
C PHE A 709 6.93 -5.23 -4.75
N ARG A 710 6.39 -4.01 -4.71
CA ARG A 710 6.66 -2.98 -5.71
C ARG A 710 8.13 -2.60 -5.75
N SER A 711 8.73 -2.34 -4.58
CA SER A 711 10.15 -2.00 -4.50
C SER A 711 11.07 -3.11 -5.02
N ASP A 712 10.71 -4.37 -4.76
CA ASP A 712 11.55 -5.51 -5.14
C ASP A 712 11.43 -5.86 -6.64
N PHE A 713 10.25 -5.67 -7.25
CA PHE A 713 9.95 -6.28 -8.57
C PHE A 713 9.38 -5.33 -9.62
N VAL A 714 8.87 -4.16 -9.25
CA VAL A 714 8.22 -3.24 -10.17
C VAL A 714 9.19 -2.15 -10.59
N VAL A 715 9.42 -2.01 -11.89
CA VAL A 715 10.25 -0.94 -12.45
C VAL A 715 9.38 0.29 -12.73
N LEU A 716 9.84 1.44 -12.25
CA LEU A 716 9.22 2.74 -12.47
C LEU A 716 10.19 3.61 -13.27
N GLU A 717 9.79 4.01 -14.48
CA GLU A 717 10.56 4.91 -15.34
C GLU A 717 9.92 6.30 -15.40
N TRP A 718 10.74 7.33 -15.60
CA TRP A 718 10.27 8.72 -15.70
C TRP A 718 9.70 8.99 -17.09
N VAL A 719 8.58 9.72 -17.15
CA VAL A 719 7.80 9.88 -18.41
C VAL A 719 7.76 11.32 -18.89
N THR A 720 8.40 12.26 -18.18
CA THR A 720 8.21 13.70 -18.40
C THR A 720 9.53 14.41 -18.64
N TRP A 721 9.57 15.27 -19.66
CA TRP A 721 10.71 16.15 -19.97
C TRP A 721 11.11 17.07 -18.81
N GLU A 722 10.20 17.43 -17.90
CA GLU A 722 10.50 18.20 -16.67
C GLU A 722 11.63 17.59 -15.82
N PHE A 723 11.82 16.27 -15.86
CA PHE A 723 12.94 15.61 -15.18
C PHE A 723 14.27 15.78 -15.92
N ALA A 724 14.26 15.82 -17.26
CA ALA A 724 15.48 16.02 -18.05
C ALA A 724 16.15 17.36 -17.75
N GLU A 725 15.37 18.36 -17.32
CA GLU A 725 15.88 19.67 -16.92
C GLU A 725 16.10 19.81 -15.40
N SER A 726 15.21 19.29 -14.55
CA SER A 726 15.26 19.51 -13.09
C SER A 726 16.01 18.43 -12.30
N LEU A 727 16.13 17.20 -12.83
CA LEU A 727 16.62 16.00 -12.12
C LEU A 727 15.94 15.69 -10.77
N GLN A 728 14.87 16.40 -10.41
CA GLN A 728 14.20 16.30 -9.12
C GLN A 728 12.69 16.09 -9.25
N ASP A 729 12.06 16.61 -10.31
CA ASP A 729 10.60 16.60 -10.48
C ASP A 729 10.14 15.88 -11.75
N GLY A 730 9.05 15.11 -11.64
CA GLY A 730 8.44 14.40 -12.77
C GLY A 730 7.45 13.30 -12.38
N ALA A 731 6.77 12.71 -13.37
CA ALA A 731 5.86 11.60 -13.14
C ALA A 731 6.52 10.27 -13.52
N LYS A 732 6.62 9.34 -12.57
CA LYS A 732 7.06 7.95 -12.83
C LYS A 732 5.89 7.09 -13.28
N ARG A 733 6.09 6.22 -14.28
CA ARG A 733 5.13 5.19 -14.67
C ARG A 733 5.76 3.81 -14.58
N GLU A 734 4.90 2.85 -14.29
CA GLU A 734 5.29 1.44 -14.31
C GLU A 734 5.48 0.97 -15.75
N VAL A 735 6.66 0.43 -16.01
CA VAL A 735 6.98 -0.24 -17.27
C VAL A 735 6.83 -1.74 -17.09
N PRO A 736 6.46 -2.48 -18.14
CA PRO A 736 6.38 -3.93 -18.12
C PRO A 736 7.79 -4.56 -18.14
N LYS A 737 8.59 -4.27 -17.12
CA LYS A 737 9.91 -4.86 -16.85
C LYS A 737 9.95 -5.37 -15.40
N ILE A 738 10.73 -6.42 -15.16
CA ILE A 738 10.90 -7.02 -13.83
C ILE A 738 12.18 -6.46 -13.19
N GLY A 739 12.06 -5.82 -12.02
CA GLY A 739 13.22 -5.17 -11.38
C GLY A 739 14.28 -6.15 -10.86
N ASN A 740 13.87 -7.24 -10.21
CA ASN A 740 14.77 -8.28 -9.72
C ASN A 740 14.31 -9.65 -10.19
N LEU A 741 14.71 -10.02 -11.41
CA LEU A 741 14.27 -11.24 -12.08
C LEU A 741 14.60 -12.54 -11.31
N PRO A 742 15.83 -12.76 -10.79
CA PRO A 742 16.13 -13.98 -10.03
C PRO A 742 15.27 -14.13 -8.77
N ARG A 743 15.10 -13.04 -8.01
CA ARG A 743 14.27 -13.06 -6.79
C ARG A 743 12.79 -13.22 -7.13
N TYR A 744 12.35 -12.67 -8.27
CA TYR A 744 10.98 -12.83 -8.75
C TYR A 744 10.69 -14.30 -9.10
N ARG A 745 11.59 -14.95 -9.86
CA ARG A 745 11.52 -16.38 -10.18
C ARG A 745 11.52 -17.26 -8.93
N GLN A 746 12.40 -16.98 -7.97
CA GLN A 746 12.45 -17.67 -6.68
C GLN A 746 11.15 -17.51 -5.88
N MET A 747 10.55 -16.32 -5.90
CA MET A 747 9.26 -16.08 -5.25
C MET A 747 8.15 -16.89 -5.93
N LEU A 748 8.16 -17.05 -7.25
CA LEU A 748 7.11 -17.78 -7.99
C LEU A 748 7.21 -19.30 -7.88
N ALA A 749 8.42 -19.85 -7.81
CA ALA A 749 8.67 -21.30 -7.89
C ALA A 749 7.83 -22.17 -6.92
N PRO A 750 7.55 -21.76 -5.67
CA PRO A 750 6.70 -22.55 -4.76
C PRO A 750 5.20 -22.43 -5.02
N HIS A 751 4.76 -21.40 -5.76
CA HIS A 751 3.34 -21.02 -5.85
C HIS A 751 2.75 -21.19 -7.25
N VAL A 752 3.57 -21.33 -8.28
CA VAL A 752 3.12 -21.43 -9.67
C VAL A 752 3.58 -22.74 -10.30
N LYS A 753 2.62 -23.52 -10.80
CA LYS A 753 2.86 -24.70 -11.64
C LYS A 753 2.67 -24.31 -13.11
N ARG A 754 3.76 -24.10 -13.84
CA ARG A 754 3.76 -23.68 -15.25
C ARG A 754 3.97 -24.89 -16.17
N ARG A 755 3.21 -24.96 -17.27
CA ARG A 755 3.33 -25.95 -18.36
C ARG A 755 3.18 -25.28 -19.71
N LEU A 756 4.13 -25.55 -20.60
CA LEU A 756 4.16 -25.07 -21.97
C LEU A 756 3.83 -26.21 -22.94
N VAL A 757 3.14 -25.92 -24.04
CA VAL A 757 2.80 -26.91 -25.07
C VAL A 757 4.06 -27.46 -25.76
N CYS A 758 5.11 -26.65 -25.87
CA CYS A 758 6.39 -27.05 -26.43
C CYS A 758 7.29 -27.85 -25.45
N GLU A 759 6.90 -27.98 -24.17
CA GLU A 759 7.65 -28.77 -23.18
C GLU A 759 7.67 -30.26 -23.59
N PRO A 760 8.79 -31.00 -23.45
CA PRO A 760 8.90 -32.39 -23.90
C PRO A 760 7.84 -33.33 -23.32
N ASP A 761 7.43 -33.14 -22.07
CA ASP A 761 6.39 -33.97 -21.44
C ASP A 761 4.99 -33.70 -22.00
N VAL A 762 4.73 -32.46 -22.41
CA VAL A 762 3.44 -32.02 -22.95
C VAL A 762 3.35 -32.29 -24.46
N ALA A 763 4.44 -32.05 -25.18
CA ALA A 763 4.59 -32.24 -26.62
C ALA A 763 4.43 -33.69 -27.09
N ARG A 764 4.43 -34.66 -26.15
CA ARG A 764 4.06 -36.07 -26.41
C ARG A 764 2.58 -36.25 -26.71
N PHE A 765 1.73 -35.40 -26.12
CA PHE A 765 0.27 -35.50 -26.20
C PHE A 765 -0.34 -34.42 -27.09
N ILE A 766 0.22 -33.21 -27.03
CA ILE A 766 -0.27 -32.06 -27.81
C ILE A 766 0.88 -31.45 -28.58
N ARG A 767 0.78 -31.41 -29.91
CA ARG A 767 1.69 -30.64 -30.75
C ARG A 767 0.93 -29.54 -31.46
N ILE A 768 1.36 -28.32 -31.22
CA ILE A 768 0.84 -27.14 -31.88
C ILE A 768 2.06 -26.40 -32.42
N ALA A 769 2.17 -26.32 -33.75
CA ALA A 769 3.24 -25.55 -34.38
C ALA A 769 3.09 -24.05 -34.03
N PRO A 770 4.19 -23.32 -33.78
CA PRO A 770 4.11 -21.90 -33.56
C PRO A 770 3.55 -21.19 -34.81
N PRO A 771 2.70 -20.15 -34.64
CA PRO A 771 2.18 -19.40 -35.76
C PRO A 771 3.30 -18.64 -36.48
N ALA A 772 3.21 -18.54 -37.81
CA ALA A 772 4.00 -17.61 -38.58
C ALA A 772 3.43 -16.21 -38.38
N VAL A 773 4.27 -15.26 -37.98
CA VAL A 773 3.87 -13.87 -37.74
C VAL A 773 4.40 -12.99 -38.87
N GLU A 774 3.53 -12.13 -39.39
CA GLU A 774 3.80 -11.16 -40.45
C GLU A 774 3.32 -9.78 -39.97
N VAL A 775 4.15 -8.76 -40.13
CA VAL A 775 3.76 -7.36 -39.88
C VAL A 775 3.73 -6.64 -41.22
N VAL A 776 2.58 -6.09 -41.56
CA VAL A 776 2.34 -5.31 -42.77
C VAL A 776 2.31 -3.84 -42.36
N GLU A 777 3.39 -3.13 -42.62
CA GLU A 777 3.45 -1.69 -42.50
C GLU A 777 2.86 -1.05 -43.76
N THR A 778 1.92 -0.12 -43.57
CA THR A 778 1.23 0.56 -44.68
C THR A 778 1.53 2.05 -44.61
N ASP A 779 1.91 2.64 -45.74
CA ASP A 779 2.14 4.08 -45.84
C ASP A 779 0.87 4.88 -45.58
N TRP A 780 1.02 6.11 -45.08
CA TRP A 780 -0.12 6.99 -44.86
C TRP A 780 -0.63 7.61 -46.15
N ASP A 781 -1.96 7.66 -46.29
CA ASP A 781 -2.56 8.60 -47.23
C ASP A 781 -2.39 10.04 -46.70
N PRO A 782 -2.04 11.04 -47.54
CA PRO A 782 -1.78 12.40 -47.08
C PRO A 782 -2.93 13.02 -46.26
N ALA A 783 -4.17 12.80 -46.70
CA ALA A 783 -5.36 13.29 -45.98
C ALA A 783 -5.60 12.56 -44.65
N HIS A 784 -5.23 11.28 -44.56
CA HIS A 784 -5.34 10.50 -43.32
C HIS A 784 -4.27 10.92 -42.32
N LEU A 785 -3.03 11.15 -42.78
CA LEU A 785 -1.93 11.64 -41.95
C LEU A 785 -2.26 12.99 -41.32
N SER A 786 -2.75 13.95 -42.14
CA SER A 786 -3.17 15.27 -41.65
C SER A 786 -4.26 15.16 -40.58
N PHE A 787 -5.29 14.33 -40.81
CA PHE A 787 -6.36 14.10 -39.85
C PHE A 787 -5.86 13.51 -38.51
N TYR A 788 -4.95 12.53 -38.58
CA TYR A 788 -4.34 11.92 -37.40
C TYR A 788 -3.51 12.92 -36.60
N LEU A 789 -2.66 13.70 -37.27
CA LEU A 789 -1.78 14.67 -36.62
C LEU A 789 -2.54 15.80 -35.95
N ARG A 790 -3.60 16.33 -36.58
CA ARG A 790 -4.52 17.31 -35.94
C ARG A 790 -5.03 16.79 -34.60
N THR A 791 -5.56 15.57 -34.61
CA THR A 791 -6.12 14.93 -33.41
C THR A 791 -5.05 14.69 -32.35
N ALA A 792 -3.85 14.27 -32.74
CA ALA A 792 -2.75 13.98 -31.84
C ALA A 792 -2.16 15.25 -31.20
N ASP A 793 -2.00 16.33 -31.96
CA ASP A 793 -1.44 17.60 -31.44
C ASP A 793 -2.42 18.31 -30.51
N GLU A 794 -3.73 18.35 -30.85
CA GLU A 794 -4.77 18.84 -29.94
C GLU A 794 -4.75 18.09 -28.60
N PHE A 795 -4.57 16.77 -28.63
CA PHE A 795 -4.41 15.97 -27.42
C PHE A 795 -3.13 16.32 -26.66
N ALA A 796 -1.99 16.40 -27.35
CA ALA A 796 -0.69 16.68 -26.74
C ALA A 796 -0.64 18.07 -26.10
N GLN A 797 -1.21 19.09 -26.75
CA GLN A 797 -1.30 20.45 -26.24
C GLN A 797 -2.20 20.51 -25.01
N TRP A 798 -3.41 19.94 -25.09
CA TRP A 798 -4.30 19.85 -23.94
C TRP A 798 -3.65 19.12 -22.76
N TYR A 799 -2.95 18.01 -23.01
CA TYR A 799 -2.30 17.23 -21.96
C TYR A 799 -1.18 18.02 -21.26
N ARG A 800 -0.42 18.83 -22.02
CA ARG A 800 0.58 19.76 -21.47
C ARG A 800 -0.06 20.85 -20.62
N ASP A 801 -1.15 21.47 -21.08
CA ASP A 801 -1.80 22.57 -20.36
C ASP A 801 -2.44 22.13 -19.03
N VAL A 802 -3.04 20.94 -19.00
CA VAL A 802 -3.62 20.37 -17.77
C VAL A 802 -2.57 20.13 -16.69
N ARG A 803 -1.33 19.84 -17.08
CA ARG A 803 -0.23 19.58 -16.13
C ARG A 803 0.36 20.84 -15.51
N LYS A 804 0.26 21.99 -16.18
CA LYS A 804 0.76 23.27 -15.65
C LYS A 804 -0.05 23.78 -14.45
N VAL A 805 -1.24 23.22 -14.20
CA VAL A 805 -2.10 23.62 -13.08
C VAL A 805 -1.78 22.75 -11.85
N GLU A 806 -0.96 23.29 -10.94
CA GLU A 806 -0.62 22.60 -9.68
C GLU A 806 -1.87 22.31 -8.83
N GLY A 807 -1.92 21.11 -8.22
CA GLY A 807 -2.91 20.76 -7.20
C GLY A 807 -4.18 20.03 -7.67
N LYS A 808 -4.41 19.83 -8.98
CA LYS A 808 -5.53 19.00 -9.48
C LYS A 808 -5.06 17.63 -9.94
N SER A 809 -5.56 16.57 -9.31
CA SER A 809 -5.41 15.20 -9.82
C SER A 809 -6.03 15.09 -11.21
N ASN A 810 -5.26 14.70 -12.21
CA ASN A 810 -5.74 14.55 -13.59
C ASN A 810 -7.00 13.67 -13.64
N ASN A 811 -8.04 14.17 -14.31
CA ASN A 811 -9.24 13.38 -14.57
C ASN A 811 -8.90 12.28 -15.59
N LEU A 812 -8.63 11.07 -15.09
CA LEU A 812 -8.29 9.89 -15.91
C LEU A 812 -9.30 9.65 -17.05
N ILE A 813 -10.57 9.98 -16.84
CA ILE A 813 -11.63 9.84 -17.85
C ILE A 813 -11.36 10.74 -19.05
N ALA A 814 -10.90 11.98 -18.82
CA ALA A 814 -10.59 12.93 -19.89
C ALA A 814 -9.35 12.52 -20.71
N ILE A 815 -8.34 11.91 -20.06
CA ILE A 815 -7.16 11.37 -20.75
C ILE A 815 -7.56 10.17 -21.62
N LEU A 816 -8.30 9.23 -21.06
CA LEU A 816 -8.74 8.03 -21.79
C LEU A 816 -9.64 8.38 -22.99
N ALA A 817 -10.53 9.35 -22.84
CA ALA A 817 -11.40 9.82 -23.93
C ALA A 817 -10.59 10.35 -25.12
N ARG A 818 -9.51 11.11 -24.87
CA ARG A 818 -8.69 11.69 -25.93
C ARG A 818 -7.67 10.72 -26.54
N ILE A 819 -7.09 9.80 -25.76
CA ILE A 819 -6.32 8.67 -26.35
C ILE A 819 -7.21 7.86 -27.28
N ARG A 820 -8.47 7.65 -26.88
CA ARG A 820 -9.45 6.98 -27.74
C ARG A 820 -9.71 7.77 -29.02
N ALA A 821 -9.77 9.10 -28.96
CA ALA A 821 -9.89 9.94 -30.16
C ALA A 821 -8.70 9.77 -31.12
N VAL A 822 -7.46 9.75 -30.62
CA VAL A 822 -6.26 9.48 -31.43
C VAL A 822 -6.32 8.08 -32.06
N HIS A 823 -6.76 7.07 -31.29
CA HIS A 823 -7.00 5.73 -31.80
C HIS A 823 -8.07 5.70 -32.91
N PHE A 824 -9.16 6.46 -32.76
CA PHE A 824 -10.18 6.62 -33.80
C PHE A 824 -9.63 7.30 -35.04
N ALA A 825 -8.79 8.32 -34.91
CA ALA A 825 -8.19 9.00 -36.04
C ALA A 825 -7.29 8.06 -36.86
N ALA A 826 -6.53 7.18 -36.20
CA ALA A 826 -5.71 6.18 -36.89
C ALA A 826 -6.55 5.06 -37.56
N ASN A 827 -7.58 4.56 -36.88
CA ASN A 827 -8.23 3.29 -37.25
C ASN A 827 -9.67 3.44 -37.81
N TYR A 828 -10.40 4.52 -37.50
CA TYR A 828 -11.76 4.71 -38.00
C TYR A 828 -12.13 6.19 -38.15
N PRO A 829 -11.43 6.96 -39.01
CA PRO A 829 -11.67 8.39 -39.13
C PRO A 829 -13.04 8.72 -39.76
N GLN A 830 -13.72 7.75 -40.37
CA GLN A 830 -15.09 7.91 -40.87
C GLN A 830 -16.12 8.10 -39.74
N HIS A 831 -15.81 7.71 -38.50
CA HIS A 831 -16.72 7.93 -37.36
C HIS A 831 -16.86 9.41 -37.01
N GLY A 832 -15.83 10.18 -37.31
CA GLY A 832 -15.66 11.52 -36.80
C GLY A 832 -14.99 11.58 -35.43
N VAL A 833 -14.26 12.66 -35.20
CA VAL A 833 -13.65 13.04 -33.93
C VAL A 833 -14.13 14.45 -33.58
N ASP A 834 -14.64 14.61 -32.36
CA ASP A 834 -15.11 15.91 -31.86
C ASP A 834 -13.97 16.95 -31.94
N GLY A 835 -14.23 18.09 -32.59
CA GLY A 835 -13.25 19.16 -32.81
C GLY A 835 -12.50 19.06 -34.15
N VAL A 836 -12.34 17.86 -34.71
CA VAL A 836 -11.54 17.64 -35.95
C VAL A 836 -12.40 17.33 -37.17
N GLY A 837 -13.58 16.70 -37.00
CA GLY A 837 -14.47 16.30 -38.09
C GLY A 837 -14.32 14.83 -38.47
N ALA A 838 -14.69 14.45 -39.71
CA ALA A 838 -14.64 13.06 -40.19
C ALA A 838 -13.99 12.96 -41.58
N LEU A 839 -13.30 11.85 -41.86
CA LEU A 839 -12.72 11.55 -43.18
C LEU A 839 -13.56 10.47 -43.87
N GLY A 840 -14.25 10.81 -44.96
CA GLY A 840 -15.20 9.90 -45.63
C GLY A 840 -14.57 8.81 -46.51
N GLN A 841 -13.36 9.02 -47.02
CA GLN A 841 -12.68 8.08 -47.91
C GLN A 841 -12.05 6.90 -47.15
N LEU A 842 -11.83 5.77 -47.85
CA LEU A 842 -11.11 4.62 -47.28
C LEU A 842 -9.64 4.97 -47.05
N THR A 843 -9.10 4.58 -45.90
CA THR A 843 -7.68 4.77 -45.60
C THR A 843 -6.81 3.69 -46.24
N SER A 844 -5.52 3.97 -46.42
CA SER A 844 -4.51 3.02 -46.90
C SER A 844 -4.54 1.72 -46.09
N LYS A 845 -4.58 1.83 -44.75
CA LYS A 845 -4.72 0.68 -43.85
C LYS A 845 -5.97 -0.15 -44.11
N GLN A 846 -7.13 0.50 -44.32
CA GLN A 846 -8.39 -0.20 -44.62
C GLN A 846 -8.32 -0.93 -45.97
N ARG A 847 -7.73 -0.30 -46.99
CA ARG A 847 -7.51 -0.92 -48.31
C ARG A 847 -6.60 -2.15 -48.21
N ALA A 848 -5.47 -2.04 -47.51
CA ALA A 848 -4.53 -3.15 -47.33
C ALA A 848 -5.20 -4.38 -46.67
N VAL A 849 -6.06 -4.18 -45.67
CA VAL A 849 -6.81 -5.28 -45.03
C VAL A 849 -7.82 -5.91 -45.97
N ILE A 850 -8.56 -5.10 -46.73
CA ILE A 850 -9.56 -5.59 -47.69
C ILE A 850 -8.88 -6.42 -48.78
N GLU A 851 -7.79 -5.91 -49.35
CA GLU A 851 -6.99 -6.61 -50.37
C GLU A 851 -6.41 -7.93 -49.84
N ARG A 852 -5.91 -7.94 -48.59
CA ARG A 852 -5.41 -9.16 -47.95
C ARG A 852 -6.51 -10.20 -47.76
N LEU A 853 -7.71 -9.79 -47.32
CA LEU A 853 -8.85 -10.70 -47.14
C LEU A 853 -9.39 -11.23 -48.48
N GLU A 854 -9.37 -10.41 -49.53
CA GLU A 854 -9.73 -10.81 -50.90
C GLU A 854 -8.74 -11.86 -51.43
N ALA A 855 -7.43 -11.65 -51.25
CA ALA A 855 -6.41 -12.62 -51.63
C ALA A 855 -6.57 -13.97 -50.89
N ILE A 856 -6.83 -13.92 -49.58
CA ILE A 856 -7.06 -15.14 -48.77
C ILE A 856 -8.31 -15.89 -49.25
N ALA A 857 -9.38 -15.16 -49.58
CA ALA A 857 -10.59 -15.76 -50.14
C ALA A 857 -10.33 -16.41 -51.50
N GLY A 858 -9.50 -15.77 -52.35
CA GLY A 858 -9.05 -16.32 -53.64
C GLY A 858 -8.22 -17.60 -53.51
N GLU A 859 -7.47 -17.76 -52.41
CA GLU A 859 -6.78 -19.02 -52.07
C GLU A 859 -7.73 -20.13 -51.57
N GLY A 860 -9.03 -19.83 -51.39
CA GLY A 860 -10.00 -20.76 -50.80
C GLY A 860 -9.80 -20.99 -49.30
N LYS A 861 -9.06 -20.09 -48.63
CA LYS A 861 -8.72 -20.19 -47.20
C LYS A 861 -9.64 -19.32 -46.35
N GLN A 862 -9.68 -19.61 -45.06
CA GLN A 862 -10.53 -18.88 -44.12
C GLN A 862 -9.71 -17.95 -43.21
N ALA A 863 -10.24 -16.77 -42.89
CA ALA A 863 -9.61 -15.76 -42.06
C ALA A 863 -10.51 -15.27 -40.93
N ILE A 864 -9.90 -14.92 -39.80
CA ILE A 864 -10.55 -14.17 -38.72
C ILE A 864 -9.91 -12.79 -38.63
N LEU A 865 -10.69 -11.73 -38.81
CA LEU A 865 -10.25 -10.35 -38.62
C LEU A 865 -10.67 -9.86 -37.23
N PHE A 866 -9.74 -9.29 -36.48
CA PHE A 866 -10.02 -8.60 -35.22
C PHE A 866 -9.84 -7.09 -35.36
N ALA A 867 -10.88 -6.34 -34.98
CA ALA A 867 -10.84 -4.89 -34.83
C ALA A 867 -11.48 -4.47 -33.50
N GLU A 868 -11.19 -3.29 -32.98
CA GLU A 868 -11.80 -2.78 -31.75
C GLU A 868 -13.21 -2.24 -32.00
N ASN A 869 -13.42 -1.58 -33.15
CA ASN A 869 -14.67 -0.88 -33.45
C ASN A 869 -15.63 -1.69 -34.34
N PRO A 870 -16.92 -1.86 -33.95
CA PRO A 870 -17.94 -2.47 -34.80
C PRO A 870 -18.19 -1.77 -36.15
N GLY A 871 -18.04 -0.44 -36.21
CA GLY A 871 -18.20 0.37 -37.41
C GLY A 871 -17.20 0.00 -38.50
N VAL A 872 -15.91 -0.14 -38.15
CA VAL A 872 -14.87 -0.64 -39.08
C VAL A 872 -15.21 -2.03 -39.59
N ILE A 873 -15.68 -2.92 -38.71
CA ILE A 873 -16.06 -4.28 -39.11
C ILE A 873 -17.16 -4.24 -40.17
N ASN A 874 -18.19 -3.42 -39.97
CA ASN A 874 -19.28 -3.29 -40.93
C ASN A 874 -18.84 -2.64 -42.23
N LEU A 875 -17.92 -1.66 -42.16
CA LEU A 875 -17.31 -1.02 -43.33
C LEU A 875 -16.50 -2.03 -44.15
N ILE A 876 -15.64 -2.83 -43.52
CA ILE A 876 -14.86 -3.86 -44.21
C ILE A 876 -15.78 -4.95 -44.77
N ALA A 877 -16.79 -5.37 -44.01
CA ALA A 877 -17.78 -6.34 -44.46
C ALA A 877 -18.53 -5.87 -45.72
N SER A 878 -18.93 -4.60 -45.78
CA SER A 878 -19.67 -4.05 -46.92
C SER A 878 -18.80 -3.95 -48.17
N GLN A 879 -17.53 -3.53 -48.01
CA GLN A 879 -16.57 -3.46 -49.12
C GLN A 879 -16.22 -4.85 -49.67
N LEU A 880 -16.00 -5.84 -48.80
CA LEU A 880 -15.77 -7.23 -49.22
C LEU A 880 -16.98 -7.82 -49.92
N LYS A 881 -18.20 -7.53 -49.42
CA LYS A 881 -19.44 -7.96 -50.09
C LYS A 881 -19.58 -7.35 -51.49
N ALA A 882 -19.24 -6.07 -51.67
CA ALA A 882 -19.25 -5.42 -52.97
C ALA A 882 -18.26 -6.06 -53.96
N LYS A 883 -17.18 -6.65 -53.44
CA LYS A 883 -16.18 -7.44 -54.19
C LYS A 883 -16.53 -8.94 -54.32
N GLY A 884 -17.73 -9.35 -53.88
CA GLY A 884 -18.18 -10.74 -53.98
C GLY A 884 -17.61 -11.70 -52.92
N VAL A 885 -16.90 -11.20 -51.91
CA VAL A 885 -16.33 -12.01 -50.81
C VAL A 885 -17.33 -12.13 -49.66
N GLU A 886 -17.75 -13.37 -49.35
CA GLU A 886 -18.70 -13.61 -48.27
C GLU A 886 -18.02 -13.60 -46.89
N THR A 887 -18.50 -12.72 -46.00
CA THR A 887 -18.03 -12.61 -44.62
C THR A 887 -19.17 -12.58 -43.60
N VAL A 888 -18.82 -12.86 -42.33
CA VAL A 888 -19.74 -12.86 -41.19
C VAL A 888 -19.28 -11.82 -40.15
N PRO A 889 -20.05 -10.75 -39.92
CA PRO A 889 -19.80 -9.79 -38.83
C PRO A 889 -20.10 -10.42 -37.46
N PHE A 890 -19.20 -10.22 -36.49
CA PHE A 890 -19.29 -10.81 -35.15
C PHE A 890 -18.94 -9.76 -34.06
N HIS A 891 -19.92 -8.94 -33.69
CA HIS A 891 -19.71 -7.85 -32.73
C HIS A 891 -20.87 -7.68 -31.73
N GLY A 892 -20.67 -6.85 -30.70
CA GLY A 892 -21.61 -6.67 -29.59
C GLY A 892 -22.98 -6.08 -29.96
N GLY A 893 -23.05 -5.34 -31.07
CA GLY A 893 -24.33 -4.85 -31.63
C GLY A 893 -25.25 -5.94 -32.20
N ILE A 894 -24.80 -7.19 -32.29
CA ILE A 894 -25.61 -8.33 -32.77
C ILE A 894 -25.96 -9.22 -31.56
N PRO A 895 -27.24 -9.60 -31.34
CA PRO A 895 -27.63 -10.48 -30.26
C PRO A 895 -26.83 -11.79 -30.21
N ILE A 896 -26.51 -12.27 -29.01
CA ILE A 896 -25.60 -13.40 -28.79
C ILE A 896 -26.07 -14.67 -29.53
N ALA A 897 -27.37 -14.99 -29.46
CA ALA A 897 -27.93 -16.16 -30.12
C ALA A 897 -27.76 -16.08 -31.65
N LYS A 898 -28.05 -14.91 -32.23
CA LYS A 898 -27.94 -14.68 -33.69
C LYS A 898 -26.51 -14.77 -34.18
N ARG A 899 -25.56 -14.08 -33.52
CA ARG A 899 -24.14 -14.12 -33.95
C ARG A 899 -23.52 -15.52 -33.87
N VAL A 900 -23.91 -16.33 -32.87
CA VAL A 900 -23.44 -17.72 -32.75
C VAL A 900 -24.02 -18.57 -33.88
N ALA A 901 -25.33 -18.47 -34.13
CA ALA A 901 -25.98 -19.17 -35.22
C ALA A 901 -25.41 -18.80 -36.60
N ASP A 902 -25.19 -17.51 -36.86
CA ASP A 902 -24.61 -17.02 -38.13
C ASP A 902 -23.18 -17.52 -38.33
N LYS A 903 -22.35 -17.49 -37.27
CA LYS A 903 -20.98 -18.05 -37.30
C LYS A 903 -21.00 -19.55 -37.62
N ASP A 904 -21.81 -20.33 -36.92
CA ASP A 904 -21.85 -21.78 -37.10
C ASP A 904 -22.38 -22.15 -38.49
N LYS A 905 -23.45 -21.48 -38.95
CA LYS A 905 -24.08 -21.76 -40.24
C LYS A 905 -23.27 -21.28 -41.44
N ARG A 906 -22.67 -20.08 -41.38
CA ARG A 906 -22.06 -19.43 -42.55
C ARG A 906 -20.55 -19.55 -42.61
N PHE A 907 -19.86 -19.56 -41.47
CA PHE A 907 -18.40 -19.60 -41.42
C PHE A 907 -17.86 -21.01 -41.11
N VAL A 908 -18.39 -21.69 -40.09
CA VAL A 908 -17.92 -23.04 -39.72
C VAL A 908 -18.45 -24.09 -40.69
N GLY A 909 -19.75 -24.09 -40.97
CA GLY A 909 -20.41 -25.03 -41.88
C GLY A 909 -20.80 -24.46 -43.25
N GLY A 910 -20.38 -23.23 -43.58
CA GLY A 910 -20.80 -22.52 -44.79
C GLY A 910 -19.63 -22.04 -45.66
N THR A 911 -19.95 -21.17 -46.63
CA THR A 911 -19.06 -20.68 -47.68
C THR A 911 -18.31 -19.39 -47.32
N ALA A 912 -18.58 -18.79 -46.17
CA ALA A 912 -17.94 -17.54 -45.80
C ALA A 912 -16.45 -17.76 -45.51
N THR A 913 -15.61 -16.96 -46.17
CA THR A 913 -14.15 -17.03 -46.01
C THR A 913 -13.65 -16.11 -44.90
N GLY A 914 -14.46 -15.16 -44.42
CA GLY A 914 -14.08 -14.22 -43.36
C GLY A 914 -15.03 -14.18 -42.16
N LEU A 915 -14.48 -14.24 -40.95
CA LEU A 915 -15.17 -13.93 -39.70
C LEU A 915 -14.62 -12.63 -39.11
N LEU A 916 -15.41 -11.55 -39.13
CA LEU A 916 -14.97 -10.22 -38.74
C LEU A 916 -15.44 -9.89 -37.32
N CYS A 917 -14.53 -10.01 -36.35
CA CYS A 917 -14.85 -9.96 -34.92
C CYS A 917 -14.40 -8.67 -34.25
N THR A 918 -15.20 -8.19 -33.29
CA THR A 918 -14.56 -7.31 -32.28
C THR A 918 -13.69 -8.12 -31.36
N LYS A 919 -12.54 -7.56 -30.92
CA LYS A 919 -11.68 -8.19 -29.90
C LYS A 919 -12.46 -8.63 -28.66
N ALA A 920 -13.45 -7.84 -28.23
CA ALA A 920 -14.28 -8.17 -27.07
C ALA A 920 -15.24 -9.35 -27.34
N SER A 921 -15.88 -9.39 -28.51
CA SER A 921 -16.84 -10.45 -28.85
C SER A 921 -16.13 -11.77 -29.17
N GLY A 922 -14.96 -11.70 -29.79
CA GLY A 922 -14.12 -12.86 -30.11
C GLY A 922 -13.49 -13.56 -28.90
N ARG A 923 -13.51 -12.93 -27.71
CA ARG A 923 -13.07 -13.56 -26.45
C ARG A 923 -13.93 -14.73 -25.99
N ALA A 924 -15.12 -14.91 -26.56
CA ALA A 924 -16.15 -15.80 -26.03
C ALA A 924 -15.90 -17.31 -26.16
N GLY A 925 -14.64 -17.78 -26.20
CA GLY A 925 -14.33 -19.20 -25.98
C GLY A 925 -14.29 -20.08 -27.23
N TYR A 926 -14.82 -19.61 -28.36
CA TYR A 926 -15.09 -20.47 -29.52
C TYR A 926 -13.85 -21.20 -30.07
N ASN A 927 -14.08 -22.43 -30.52
CA ASN A 927 -13.08 -23.27 -31.17
C ASN A 927 -13.20 -23.13 -32.70
N LEU A 928 -12.21 -22.52 -33.35
CA LEU A 928 -12.24 -22.20 -34.79
C LEU A 928 -10.97 -22.71 -35.51
N PRO A 929 -10.67 -24.02 -35.45
CA PRO A 929 -9.45 -24.59 -36.05
C PRO A 929 -9.43 -24.52 -37.59
N ASN A 930 -10.57 -24.22 -38.22
CA ASN A 930 -10.74 -24.08 -39.67
C ASN A 930 -10.14 -22.78 -40.24
N ALA A 931 -9.90 -21.76 -39.42
CA ALA A 931 -9.37 -20.49 -39.90
C ALA A 931 -7.87 -20.59 -40.18
N ASP A 932 -7.43 -20.37 -41.41
CA ASP A 932 -6.02 -20.40 -41.81
C ASP A 932 -5.23 -19.17 -41.36
N TYR A 933 -5.90 -18.01 -41.36
CA TYR A 933 -5.31 -16.71 -41.03
C TYR A 933 -6.01 -16.03 -39.85
N VAL A 934 -5.24 -15.31 -39.04
CA VAL A 934 -5.74 -14.36 -38.03
C VAL A 934 -5.14 -13.00 -38.31
N LEU A 935 -5.99 -12.02 -38.60
CA LEU A 935 -5.59 -10.65 -38.94
C LEU A 935 -5.96 -9.72 -37.79
N PHE A 936 -5.02 -8.86 -37.37
CA PHE A 936 -5.27 -7.79 -36.41
C PHE A 936 -5.25 -6.45 -37.13
N TYR A 937 -6.43 -5.85 -37.27
CA TYR A 937 -6.59 -4.53 -37.87
C TYR A 937 -5.98 -3.43 -36.99
N ASP A 938 -6.21 -3.51 -35.68
CA ASP A 938 -5.65 -2.60 -34.68
C ASP A 938 -4.96 -3.41 -33.58
N ARG A 939 -3.97 -2.83 -32.89
CA ARG A 939 -3.24 -3.49 -31.79
C ARG A 939 -3.97 -3.37 -30.46
N SER A 940 -3.75 -4.32 -29.57
CA SER A 940 -4.29 -4.29 -28.21
C SER A 940 -3.25 -3.75 -27.25
N TRP A 941 -3.68 -3.04 -26.21
CA TRP A 941 -2.80 -2.66 -25.11
C TRP A 941 -2.33 -3.83 -24.25
N THR A 942 -2.85 -5.04 -24.47
CA THR A 942 -2.57 -6.22 -23.64
C THR A 942 -2.29 -7.43 -24.53
N TRP A 943 -1.06 -7.96 -24.46
CA TRP A 943 -0.61 -9.17 -25.15
C TRP A 943 -1.62 -10.32 -25.05
N ARG A 944 -2.13 -10.56 -23.84
CA ARG A 944 -3.10 -11.62 -23.56
C ARG A 944 -4.31 -11.59 -24.50
N ILE A 945 -4.82 -10.41 -24.87
CA ILE A 945 -6.02 -10.31 -25.72
C ILE A 945 -5.71 -10.85 -27.12
N GLU A 946 -4.55 -10.48 -27.68
CA GLU A 946 -4.08 -10.94 -28.99
C GLU A 946 -3.77 -12.44 -28.94
N TYR A 947 -3.03 -12.87 -27.91
CA TYR A 947 -2.71 -14.27 -27.69
C TYR A 947 -3.96 -15.17 -27.55
N GLN A 948 -4.96 -14.74 -26.79
CA GLN A 948 -6.25 -15.43 -26.63
C GLN A 948 -7.07 -15.49 -27.92
N ALA A 949 -6.92 -14.49 -28.78
CA ALA A 949 -7.58 -14.43 -30.08
C ALA A 949 -6.92 -15.41 -31.06
N MET A 950 -5.58 -15.44 -31.12
CA MET A 950 -4.83 -16.42 -31.91
C MET A 950 -5.16 -17.86 -31.48
N ARG A 951 -5.28 -18.12 -30.18
CA ARG A 951 -5.65 -19.42 -29.59
C ARG A 951 -7.06 -19.92 -29.93
N ARG A 952 -7.89 -19.11 -30.60
CA ARG A 952 -9.17 -19.58 -31.18
C ARG A 952 -8.94 -20.47 -32.40
N ALA A 953 -7.93 -20.13 -33.21
CA ALA A 953 -7.52 -20.88 -34.40
C ALA A 953 -6.35 -21.82 -34.12
N LEU A 954 -5.47 -21.47 -33.17
CA LEU A 954 -4.27 -22.23 -32.82
C LEU A 954 -4.61 -23.43 -31.91
N ARG A 955 -5.03 -24.54 -32.53
CA ARG A 955 -5.52 -25.76 -31.86
C ARG A 955 -4.81 -27.02 -32.36
N TRP A 956 -4.82 -28.06 -31.54
CA TRP A 956 -4.09 -29.31 -31.79
C TRP A 956 -4.60 -30.09 -33.01
N ASN A 957 -5.88 -29.95 -33.37
CA ASN A 957 -6.52 -30.64 -34.49
C ASN A 957 -6.48 -29.85 -35.80
N ARG A 958 -5.78 -28.72 -35.84
CA ARG A 958 -5.62 -27.88 -37.04
C ARG A 958 -4.67 -28.54 -38.05
N LYS A 959 -4.93 -28.33 -39.34
CA LYS A 959 -3.99 -28.66 -40.43
C LYS A 959 -3.18 -27.42 -40.84
N GLY A 960 -1.86 -27.60 -41.02
CA GLY A 960 -0.95 -26.53 -41.46
C GLY A 960 -0.64 -25.46 -40.41
N GLN A 961 0.28 -24.56 -40.73
CA GLN A 961 0.72 -23.48 -39.85
C GLN A 961 -0.29 -22.32 -39.86
N LEU A 962 -0.59 -21.75 -38.69
CA LEU A 962 -1.38 -20.52 -38.57
C LEU A 962 -0.55 -19.31 -39.00
N LYS A 963 -1.12 -18.46 -39.86
CA LYS A 963 -0.52 -17.19 -40.25
C LYS A 963 -1.22 -16.05 -39.50
N VAL A 964 -0.45 -15.26 -38.77
CA VAL A 964 -0.93 -14.11 -38.00
C VAL A 964 -0.38 -12.84 -38.63
N VAL A 965 -1.27 -11.93 -39.02
CA VAL A 965 -0.90 -10.71 -39.75
C VAL A 965 -1.31 -9.49 -38.94
N TYR A 966 -0.37 -8.59 -38.69
CA TYR A 966 -0.62 -7.30 -38.03
C TYR A 966 -0.53 -6.17 -39.05
N PHE A 967 -1.43 -5.18 -38.95
CA PHE A 967 -1.40 -3.99 -39.81
C PHE A 967 -1.02 -2.76 -38.99
N HIS A 968 0.09 -2.11 -39.35
CA HIS A 968 0.60 -0.93 -38.66
C HIS A 968 0.68 0.27 -39.59
N LEU A 969 0.47 1.46 -39.02
CA LEU A 969 0.82 2.72 -39.65
C LEU A 969 2.12 3.27 -39.00
N PRO A 970 3.11 3.72 -39.80
CA PRO A 970 4.37 4.23 -39.27
C PRO A 970 4.14 5.48 -38.40
N GLY A 971 4.87 5.62 -37.30
CA GLY A 971 4.70 6.73 -36.34
C GLY A 971 3.36 6.80 -35.61
N SER A 972 2.51 5.78 -35.75
CA SER A 972 1.18 5.79 -35.15
C SER A 972 1.15 5.14 -33.77
N LEU A 973 -0.01 5.24 -33.13
CA LEU A 973 -0.34 4.51 -31.90
C LEU A 973 -0.12 2.98 -32.02
N ASP A 974 -0.20 2.41 -33.23
CA ASP A 974 -0.02 0.97 -33.44
C ASP A 974 1.39 0.50 -33.06
N ILE A 975 2.44 1.27 -33.38
CA ILE A 975 3.84 0.94 -33.05
C ILE A 975 4.06 1.01 -31.55
N TYR A 976 3.52 2.05 -30.89
CA TYR A 976 3.60 2.14 -29.44
C TYR A 976 2.87 0.98 -28.74
N GLN A 977 1.71 0.58 -29.27
CA GLN A 977 0.98 -0.59 -28.77
C GLN A 977 1.76 -1.88 -29.01
N ASP A 978 2.44 -2.03 -30.15
CA ASP A 978 3.29 -3.18 -30.45
C ASP A 978 4.47 -3.29 -29.47
N GLN A 979 5.25 -2.22 -29.29
CA GLN A 979 6.33 -2.17 -28.30
C GLN A 979 5.82 -2.50 -26.90
N MET A 980 4.67 -1.93 -26.50
CA MET A 980 4.03 -2.21 -25.22
C MET A 980 3.66 -3.69 -25.08
N VAL A 981 3.09 -4.30 -26.11
CA VAL A 981 2.73 -5.72 -26.11
C VAL A 981 3.97 -6.61 -26.08
N ALA A 982 5.02 -6.26 -26.82
CA ALA A 982 6.27 -6.98 -26.88
C ALA A 982 6.95 -7.02 -25.50
N HIS A 983 7.11 -5.86 -24.84
CA HIS A 983 7.69 -5.81 -23.49
C HIS A 983 6.83 -6.56 -22.46
N LYS A 984 5.49 -6.51 -22.58
CA LYS A 984 4.59 -7.28 -21.71
C LYS A 984 4.74 -8.78 -21.89
N ARG A 985 4.93 -9.24 -23.13
CA ARG A 985 5.22 -10.64 -23.45
C ARG A 985 6.57 -11.04 -22.89
N ASP A 986 7.62 -10.26 -23.16
CA ASP A 986 8.98 -10.52 -22.71
C ASP A 986 9.06 -10.63 -21.18
N ALA A 987 8.49 -9.68 -20.43
CA ALA A 987 8.44 -9.77 -18.97
C ALA A 987 7.64 -10.98 -18.46
N MET A 988 6.57 -11.38 -19.16
CA MET A 988 5.81 -12.59 -18.81
C MET A 988 6.68 -13.85 -19.01
N GLU A 989 7.30 -13.99 -20.17
CA GLU A 989 8.15 -15.14 -20.53
C GLU A 989 9.39 -15.21 -19.65
N ALA A 990 10.04 -14.08 -19.41
CA ALA A 990 11.16 -13.97 -18.49
C ALA A 990 10.79 -14.40 -17.07
N GLY A 991 9.66 -13.92 -16.55
CA GLY A 991 9.25 -14.21 -15.17
C GLY A 991 8.72 -15.63 -14.96
N LEU A 992 7.87 -16.13 -15.87
CA LEU A 992 7.17 -17.41 -15.72
C LEU A 992 7.85 -18.58 -16.42
N ASP A 993 8.29 -18.37 -17.65
CA ASP A 993 8.86 -19.43 -18.51
C ASP A 993 10.40 -19.48 -18.36
N TRP A 994 10.95 -18.55 -17.58
CA TRP A 994 12.38 -18.34 -17.34
C TRP A 994 13.18 -18.12 -18.62
N ALA A 995 12.52 -17.60 -19.65
CA ALA A 995 13.17 -17.18 -20.88
C ALA A 995 14.22 -16.10 -20.58
N THR A 996 15.28 -16.07 -21.38
CA THR A 996 16.23 -14.95 -21.35
C THR A 996 15.51 -13.71 -21.90
N PRO A 997 15.40 -12.62 -21.12
CA PRO A 997 14.76 -11.39 -21.60
C PRO A 997 15.45 -10.88 -22.86
N GLU A 998 14.67 -10.53 -23.88
CA GLU A 998 15.19 -9.95 -25.12
C GLU A 998 15.19 -8.41 -25.08
N LEU A 999 14.26 -7.81 -24.33
CA LEU A 999 14.00 -6.36 -24.32
C LEU A 999 14.41 -5.68 -23.01
N GLU A 1000 15.19 -6.35 -22.15
CA GLU A 1000 15.59 -5.82 -20.85
C GLU A 1000 16.48 -4.57 -21.00
N ASP A 1001 17.45 -4.64 -21.91
CA ASP A 1001 18.40 -3.55 -22.22
C ASP A 1001 17.84 -2.50 -23.18
N GLU A 1002 16.73 -2.78 -23.87
CA GLU A 1002 16.09 -1.81 -24.77
C GLU A 1002 15.37 -0.72 -23.99
N ALA A 1003 15.53 0.55 -24.40
CA ALA A 1003 14.82 1.65 -23.77
C ALA A 1003 13.32 1.56 -24.08
N PHE A 1004 12.47 1.61 -23.05
CA PHE A 1004 11.03 1.67 -23.27
C PHE A 1004 10.66 3.09 -23.73
N LEU A 1005 10.53 3.28 -25.05
CA LEU A 1005 10.13 4.56 -25.62
C LEU A 1005 8.69 4.90 -25.24
N HIS A 1006 8.49 6.09 -24.68
CA HIS A 1006 7.16 6.62 -24.43
C HIS A 1006 6.54 7.17 -25.73
N MET A 1007 5.20 7.26 -25.75
CA MET A 1007 4.44 7.67 -26.94
C MET A 1007 4.89 9.03 -27.49
N ASP A 1008 5.24 9.98 -26.63
CA ASP A 1008 5.71 11.30 -27.04
C ASP A 1008 7.04 11.21 -27.81
N THR A 1009 7.96 10.36 -27.35
CA THR A 1009 9.25 10.11 -28.01
C THR A 1009 9.07 9.45 -29.38
N LEU A 1010 8.20 8.44 -29.50
CA LEU A 1010 7.92 7.79 -30.78
C LEU A 1010 7.30 8.75 -31.80
N LEU A 1011 6.43 9.66 -31.34
CA LEU A 1011 5.84 10.68 -32.21
C LEU A 1011 6.88 11.70 -32.69
N ASP A 1012 7.77 12.16 -31.80
CA ASP A 1012 8.84 13.09 -32.16
C ASP A 1012 9.84 12.45 -33.15
N GLU A 1013 10.27 11.21 -32.92
CA GLU A 1013 11.17 10.47 -33.83
C GLU A 1013 10.57 10.30 -35.23
N PHE A 1014 9.27 9.96 -35.32
CA PHE A 1014 8.60 9.82 -36.60
C PHE A 1014 8.51 11.15 -37.38
N VAL A 1015 8.21 12.25 -36.68
CA VAL A 1015 8.17 13.59 -37.31
C VAL A 1015 9.55 13.99 -37.82
N ASP A 1016 10.59 13.69 -37.05
CA ASP A 1016 11.97 13.94 -37.45
C ASP A 1016 12.38 13.11 -38.68
N ASP A 1017 11.99 11.84 -38.73
CA ASP A 1017 12.28 10.97 -39.88
C ASP A 1017 11.49 11.37 -41.13
N LEU A 1018 10.23 11.79 -40.99
CA LEU A 1018 9.48 12.42 -42.09
C LEU A 1018 10.18 13.68 -42.61
N ALA A 1019 10.76 14.49 -41.72
CA ALA A 1019 11.49 15.69 -42.11
C ALA A 1019 12.77 15.35 -42.89
N LYS A 1020 13.53 14.34 -42.43
CA LYS A 1020 14.73 13.83 -43.12
C LYS A 1020 14.40 13.29 -44.51
N LEU A 1021 13.33 12.50 -44.65
CA LEU A 1021 12.91 11.92 -45.93
C LEU A 1021 12.53 12.97 -46.97
N HIS A 1022 12.03 14.14 -46.54
CA HIS A 1022 11.67 15.26 -47.43
C HIS A 1022 12.77 16.32 -47.57
N GLY A 1023 13.96 16.10 -46.98
CA GLY A 1023 15.08 17.06 -47.03
C GLY A 1023 14.79 18.38 -46.31
N ARG A 1024 13.93 18.37 -45.28
CA ARG A 1024 13.50 19.56 -44.52
C ARG A 1024 13.98 19.50 -43.08
N LYS A 1025 13.96 20.65 -42.38
CA LYS A 1025 14.18 20.68 -40.93
C LYS A 1025 12.91 20.19 -40.22
N ALA A 1026 13.08 19.46 -39.12
CA ALA A 1026 11.97 18.94 -38.31
C ALA A 1026 10.94 20.01 -37.91
N ARG A 1027 11.42 21.21 -37.55
CA ARG A 1027 10.58 22.36 -37.24
C ARG A 1027 9.70 22.78 -38.42
N ASP A 1028 10.29 22.90 -39.62
CA ASP A 1028 9.59 23.32 -40.83
C ASP A 1028 8.58 22.25 -41.26
N GLN A 1029 8.94 20.96 -41.13
CA GLN A 1029 8.00 19.86 -41.40
C GLN A 1029 6.83 19.86 -40.40
N ARG A 1030 7.09 20.16 -39.12
CA ARG A 1030 6.05 20.31 -38.09
C ARG A 1030 5.17 21.53 -38.34
N GLU A 1031 5.71 22.63 -38.87
CA GLU A 1031 4.95 23.82 -39.31
C GLU A 1031 4.14 23.55 -40.59
N LEU A 1032 4.67 22.80 -41.57
CA LEU A 1032 3.93 22.39 -42.76
C LEU A 1032 2.85 21.34 -42.50
N LEU A 1033 3.10 20.39 -41.60
CA LEU A 1033 2.07 19.48 -41.09
C LEU A 1033 0.99 20.24 -40.30
N LYS A 1034 1.33 21.43 -39.75
CA LYS A 1034 0.38 22.36 -39.12
C LYS A 1034 -0.37 23.26 -40.12
N GLU A 1035 0.24 23.63 -41.24
CA GLU A 1035 -0.38 24.45 -42.30
C GLU A 1035 -1.21 23.60 -43.30
N ALA A 1036 -0.86 22.33 -43.48
CA ALA A 1036 -1.71 21.32 -44.12
C ALA A 1036 -2.79 20.78 -43.15
N ALA A 1037 -2.63 21.07 -41.86
CA ALA A 1037 -3.69 20.99 -40.87
C ALA A 1037 -4.51 22.29 -40.82
#